data_AF-K9WP79-F1
#
_entry.id   AF-K9WP79-F1
#
_cell.length_a   1.000
_cell.length_b   1.000
_cell.length_c   1.000
_cell.angle_alpha   90.00
_cell.angle_beta   90.00
_cell.angle_gamma   90.00
#
_symmetry.space_group_name_H-M   'P 1'
#
loop_
_entity.id
_entity.type
_entity.pdbx_description
1 polymer ?
#
loop_
_entity_poly.entity_id
_entity_poly.type
_entity_poly.pdbx_seq_one_letter_code
_entity_poly.pdbx_strand_id
1 'polypeptide(L)'
;MKLTPGSFAIRDWVDFDAKGRASCPSCEQDGKKRQKNLFVNADGKYWCYRGCTPEQIRAVLGAPPPGQPMNLSDSLPHRVRQPSVAPPSRQRTVSQKQVQQSVERLLHYQGTPQQQALAWLEARGFTREAIEHYRLGLDQRWLTLDENKPDSRECYWSVSIYIPADEPGQFYKKMRVAPWLVGEARPPYVSKWCQYGVPVTIWFTYRPEDAEATWYCEGEWDAMRLGWLARQCRAKIAVCCSTGGCGTVPKQEQLDRLPGLVTIFFDRNDEPRQDGTIPGDAGAKKLALALGERGRIAQVPMPSPCDVTGWDVSNALDAGYTWSDFEAAAATAMSTAEIEQQQAQVRLTASAYRPSTAFSLRDKILEILNRYDTPSLRDAALMDLAAATGFPYRDVEKLAKSLAIEVDLLLDQAAAAKKLSSLLKTRCTHLDLNRYLEAWFAETLIETARAMPTAPEFLFTTLLPAAASRVGTAARIIVKPSAKYIQPMVFWTAIVANSGAMKTPAQRIILDPLVALETEAYESFRIDLEDYRAERELNKSKKSRQETPEEPTRPPTRKRYLTKDITLETLQNIHGENPRGLLYYRDELAGNTKSRNQYRGGHGADEEAELDQWNGSAILYDRSEKSVCLPRSAVSRTGGYQWEVLAQLMGDHNDFNGNYARWLFCAAKTPLRYLRLLREDKDTGISEALTYLYTELEKVPQQDYLLSYEAMQLLETWQHQLVDAQQCEDAFGLQLAFPKIEAYTARLALWLHVVNAVLRGERPSQAINGDTMEKAIELAAYYLWQYRLIHTHNSPDSGLAAIALKIQKFVERVGNATASALKSGVRDLRKMATDQIRQLMQTLANAGYGCVTGEGASMVYVPTPSSASPLGRNGKSDTVSNGQFVNSAAEFTATSGVDSIDAQCQLKRQLSTIQTDTSMDGSSQELRIIEEAQMPVQISERSIDTIDRELTGLSMPEAEALQASCTSTDAIDTGVESHHTNMPPADLTTDEVANTEAEQPIAGVDGFDASSKLANGACLSCGSTPSWNGFKVNDSVILSYHQTGGRAWVIDPTQYPELGAQPRPNLVPVRCAYTGKAEWYPTDWVQLAT
;
A
#
# COMPACT_ATOMS: atom_id res chain seq x y z
N MET A 1 -41.69 5.81 -13.37
CA MET A 1 -42.41 7.09 -13.12
C MET A 1 -42.98 7.61 -14.43
N LYS A 2 -44.15 8.24 -14.42
CA LYS A 2 -44.59 9.11 -15.54
C LYS A 2 -44.04 10.52 -15.26
N LEU A 3 -43.44 11.16 -16.26
CA LEU A 3 -43.00 12.56 -16.14
C LEU A 3 -44.22 13.49 -16.19
N THR A 4 -44.21 14.55 -15.37
CA THR A 4 -45.24 15.59 -15.40
C THR A 4 -45.08 16.47 -16.64
N PRO A 5 -46.16 16.83 -17.35
CA PRO A 5 -46.10 17.79 -18.45
C PRO A 5 -45.42 19.09 -18.02
N GLY A 6 -44.50 19.61 -18.85
CA GLY A 6 -43.76 20.87 -18.59
C GLY A 6 -42.39 20.73 -17.91
N SER A 7 -41.93 19.53 -17.52
CA SER A 7 -40.57 19.32 -16.98
C SER A 7 -39.51 19.26 -18.09
N PHE A 8 -38.48 20.11 -18.04
CA PHE A 8 -37.36 20.09 -18.99
C PHE A 8 -36.56 18.78 -18.92
N ALA A 9 -36.43 18.07 -20.05
CA ALA A 9 -35.54 16.92 -20.24
C ALA A 9 -34.53 17.19 -21.37
N ILE A 10 -33.23 17.03 -21.06
CA ILE A 10 -32.13 17.36 -22.00
C ILE A 10 -32.16 16.53 -23.30
N ARG A 11 -32.74 15.33 -23.26
CA ARG A 11 -32.85 14.39 -24.40
C ARG A 11 -33.82 14.87 -25.49
N ASP A 12 -34.68 15.83 -25.18
CA ASP A 12 -35.59 16.40 -26.18
C ASP A 12 -34.85 17.42 -27.07
N TRP A 13 -33.83 18.08 -26.50
CA TRP A 13 -33.06 19.19 -27.08
C TRP A 13 -31.72 18.75 -27.71
N VAL A 14 -31.10 17.69 -27.21
CA VAL A 14 -29.77 17.20 -27.64
C VAL A 14 -29.80 15.70 -27.93
N ASP A 15 -29.28 15.29 -29.09
CA ASP A 15 -29.14 13.88 -29.46
C ASP A 15 -27.99 13.19 -28.70
N PHE A 16 -28.33 12.17 -27.91
CA PHE A 16 -27.39 11.29 -27.20
C PHE A 16 -27.23 9.95 -27.92
N ASP A 17 -26.03 9.35 -27.83
CA ASP A 17 -25.77 8.01 -28.36
C ASP A 17 -26.27 6.87 -27.45
N ALA A 18 -26.17 5.64 -27.96
CA ALA A 18 -26.55 4.41 -27.24
C ALA A 18 -25.76 4.14 -25.94
N LYS A 19 -24.76 4.97 -25.59
CA LYS A 19 -24.04 4.93 -24.32
C LYS A 19 -24.36 6.13 -23.42
N GLY A 20 -25.42 6.87 -23.74
CA GLY A 20 -25.89 8.05 -22.99
C GLY A 20 -24.98 9.27 -23.15
N ARG A 21 -24.21 9.38 -24.24
CA ARG A 21 -23.22 10.45 -24.45
C ARG A 21 -23.53 11.33 -25.67
N ALA A 22 -23.35 12.64 -25.51
CA ALA A 22 -23.51 13.66 -26.54
C ALA A 22 -22.35 14.67 -26.50
N SER A 23 -22.26 15.53 -27.52
CA SER A 23 -21.53 16.80 -27.38
C SER A 23 -22.21 17.69 -26.32
N CYS A 24 -21.43 18.54 -25.65
CA CYS A 24 -21.96 19.57 -24.77
C CYS A 24 -22.11 20.88 -25.56
N PRO A 25 -23.33 21.44 -25.75
CA PRO A 25 -23.54 22.64 -26.56
C PRO A 25 -22.63 23.82 -26.16
N SER A 26 -22.50 24.07 -24.85
CA SER A 26 -21.60 25.09 -24.31
C SER A 26 -20.12 24.83 -24.64
N CYS A 27 -19.65 23.58 -24.67
CA CYS A 27 -18.29 23.26 -25.15
C CYS A 27 -18.10 23.46 -26.66
N GLU A 28 -19.16 23.39 -27.46
CA GLU A 28 -19.07 23.54 -28.92
C GLU A 28 -19.08 25.01 -29.36
N GLN A 29 -19.76 25.88 -28.61
CA GLN A 29 -19.65 27.34 -28.75
C GLN A 29 -18.23 27.82 -28.42
N ASP A 30 -17.61 27.24 -27.38
CA ASP A 30 -16.18 27.34 -27.03
C ASP A 30 -15.20 26.81 -28.10
N GLY A 31 -15.69 26.36 -29.27
CA GLY A 31 -14.87 25.83 -30.37
C GLY A 31 -14.39 24.39 -30.18
N LYS A 32 -14.67 23.72 -29.05
CA LYS A 32 -14.10 22.42 -28.67
C LYS A 32 -14.87 21.22 -29.28
N LYS A 33 -15.26 21.35 -30.56
CA LYS A 33 -16.28 20.61 -31.34
C LYS A 33 -16.04 19.11 -31.63
N ARG A 34 -15.27 18.35 -30.83
CA ARG A 34 -14.85 16.97 -31.19
C ARG A 34 -14.84 15.92 -30.07
N GLN A 35 -15.48 16.15 -28.93
CA GLN A 35 -15.57 15.14 -27.86
C GLN A 35 -16.96 15.09 -27.22
N LYS A 36 -17.50 13.87 -27.08
CA LYS A 36 -18.79 13.58 -26.43
C LYS A 36 -18.70 13.71 -24.91
N ASN A 37 -18.61 14.95 -24.43
CA ASN A 37 -18.37 15.30 -23.03
C ASN A 37 -19.66 15.42 -22.19
N LEU A 38 -20.84 15.48 -22.81
CA LEU A 38 -22.11 15.51 -22.11
C LEU A 38 -22.60 14.07 -21.87
N PHE A 39 -22.98 13.75 -20.64
CA PHE A 39 -23.59 12.45 -20.29
C PHE A 39 -24.95 12.67 -19.63
N VAL A 40 -25.89 11.75 -19.88
CA VAL A 40 -27.19 11.69 -19.21
C VAL A 40 -27.42 10.31 -18.60
N ASN A 41 -27.81 10.26 -17.32
CA ASN A 41 -28.05 9.00 -16.61
C ASN A 41 -29.46 8.44 -16.88
N ALA A 42 -29.81 7.33 -16.21
CA ALA A 42 -31.13 6.71 -16.32
C ALA A 42 -32.26 7.61 -15.77
N ASP A 43 -31.98 8.42 -14.74
CA ASP A 43 -32.94 9.34 -14.12
C ASP A 43 -33.14 10.66 -14.91
N GLY A 44 -32.53 10.79 -16.09
CA GLY A 44 -32.57 12.01 -16.90
C GLY A 44 -31.68 13.16 -16.43
N LYS A 45 -30.92 12.99 -15.34
CA LYS A 45 -29.92 13.97 -14.88
C LYS A 45 -28.70 13.93 -15.80
N TYR A 46 -28.12 15.11 -16.07
CA TYR A 46 -27.01 15.26 -17.01
C TYR A 46 -25.89 16.14 -16.46
N TRP A 47 -24.67 15.91 -16.95
CA TRP A 47 -23.49 16.72 -16.62
C TRP A 47 -22.47 16.71 -17.76
N CYS A 48 -21.58 17.70 -17.76
CA CYS A 48 -20.44 17.77 -18.68
C CYS A 48 -19.15 17.33 -17.97
N TYR A 49 -18.43 16.34 -18.52
CA TYR A 49 -17.12 15.89 -18.02
C TYR A 49 -16.01 16.96 -18.11
N ARG A 50 -16.27 18.10 -18.78
CA ARG A 50 -15.38 19.28 -18.81
C ARG A 50 -15.81 20.41 -17.86
N GLY A 51 -16.81 20.18 -17.01
CA GLY A 51 -17.19 21.13 -15.95
C GLY A 51 -18.25 22.19 -16.33
N CYS A 52 -18.78 22.19 -17.55
CA CYS A 52 -19.90 23.07 -17.91
C CYS A 52 -21.13 22.76 -17.02
N THR A 53 -21.73 23.80 -16.44
CA THR A 53 -22.84 23.67 -15.50
C THR A 53 -24.18 23.46 -16.23
N PRO A 54 -25.23 22.91 -15.56
CA PRO A 54 -26.55 22.75 -16.16
C PRO A 54 -27.16 24.06 -16.67
N GLU A 55 -26.88 25.17 -16.00
CA GLU A 55 -27.30 26.53 -16.35
C GLU A 55 -26.63 27.01 -17.64
N GLN A 56 -25.31 26.86 -17.75
CA GLN A 56 -24.55 27.19 -18.97
C GLN A 56 -25.05 26.38 -20.17
N ILE A 57 -25.33 25.09 -19.96
CA ILE A 57 -25.85 24.21 -21.02
C ILE A 57 -27.26 24.64 -21.47
N ARG A 58 -28.14 25.03 -20.53
CA ARG A 58 -29.50 25.50 -20.82
C ARG A 58 -29.50 26.86 -21.52
N ALA A 59 -28.66 27.80 -21.09
CA ALA A 59 -28.55 29.12 -21.70
C ALA A 59 -28.17 29.03 -23.19
N VAL A 60 -27.22 28.15 -23.55
CA VAL A 60 -26.81 27.92 -24.96
C VAL A 60 -27.89 27.19 -25.78
N LEU A 61 -28.80 26.47 -25.12
CA LEU A 61 -29.97 25.84 -25.75
C LEU A 61 -31.20 26.77 -25.82
N GLY A 62 -31.18 27.94 -25.18
CA GLY A 62 -32.37 28.80 -25.03
C GLY A 62 -33.43 28.26 -24.04
N ALA A 63 -33.05 27.33 -23.16
CA ALA A 63 -33.95 26.68 -22.21
C ALA A 63 -33.97 27.38 -20.83
N PRO A 64 -35.10 27.33 -20.08
CA PRO A 64 -35.22 28.04 -18.82
C PRO A 64 -34.30 27.48 -17.72
N PRO A 65 -33.90 28.30 -16.72
CA PRO A 65 -33.04 27.89 -15.60
C PRO A 65 -33.49 26.64 -14.84
N PRO A 66 -32.56 25.87 -14.23
CA PRO A 66 -32.90 24.74 -13.38
C PRO A 66 -33.88 25.10 -12.26
N GLY A 67 -35.00 24.40 -12.19
CA GLY A 67 -36.07 24.61 -11.21
C GLY A 67 -37.32 25.32 -11.75
N GLN A 68 -37.24 26.00 -12.90
CA GLN A 68 -38.43 26.61 -13.53
C GLN A 68 -39.12 25.64 -14.51
N PRO A 69 -40.47 25.58 -14.53
CA PRO A 69 -41.24 24.82 -15.52
C PRO A 69 -41.23 25.52 -16.89
N MET A 70 -41.45 24.78 -17.97
CA MET A 70 -41.66 25.37 -19.31
C MET A 70 -43.12 25.78 -19.51
N ASN A 71 -43.34 26.99 -20.04
CA ASN A 71 -44.63 27.37 -20.61
C ASN A 71 -44.84 26.63 -21.94
N LEU A 72 -45.99 25.97 -22.08
CA LEU A 72 -46.34 25.15 -23.26
C LEU A 72 -46.83 25.99 -24.47
N SER A 73 -46.79 27.33 -24.38
CA SER A 73 -47.11 28.26 -25.47
C SER A 73 -45.99 28.38 -26.49
N ASP A 74 -44.74 28.19 -26.07
CA ASP A 74 -43.57 28.59 -26.83
C ASP A 74 -43.08 27.38 -27.62
N SER A 75 -43.10 27.49 -28.95
CA SER A 75 -42.80 26.39 -29.85
C SER A 75 -41.39 25.83 -29.61
N LEU A 76 -41.31 24.55 -29.23
CA LEU A 76 -40.04 23.81 -29.04
C LEU A 76 -39.09 24.08 -30.22
N PRO A 77 -37.93 24.74 -30.00
CA PRO A 77 -37.01 25.04 -31.09
C PRO A 77 -36.44 23.75 -31.67
N HIS A 78 -36.18 23.76 -32.98
CA HIS A 78 -35.66 22.57 -33.69
C HIS A 78 -34.41 22.02 -33.00
N ARG A 79 -34.38 20.69 -32.79
CA ARG A 79 -33.20 19.97 -32.26
C ARG A 79 -31.92 20.47 -32.94
N VAL A 80 -30.95 20.83 -32.11
CA VAL A 80 -29.61 21.19 -32.57
C VAL A 80 -28.92 19.92 -33.06
N ARG A 81 -29.19 19.55 -34.31
CA ARG A 81 -28.52 18.43 -34.99
C ARG A 81 -27.02 18.68 -34.93
N GLN A 82 -26.29 17.73 -34.35
CA GLN A 82 -24.83 17.71 -34.48
C GLN A 82 -24.47 17.73 -35.98
N PRO A 83 -23.47 18.51 -36.42
CA PRO A 83 -23.05 18.50 -37.81
C PRO A 83 -22.58 17.09 -38.18
N SER A 84 -23.34 16.43 -39.06
CA SER A 84 -23.10 15.05 -39.45
C SER A 84 -21.85 14.94 -40.33
N VAL A 85 -20.70 14.77 -39.68
CA VAL A 85 -19.58 13.87 -40.03
C VAL A 85 -18.53 14.08 -38.94
N ALA A 86 -18.60 13.25 -37.90
CA ALA A 86 -17.36 12.65 -37.42
C ALA A 86 -16.92 11.67 -38.53
N PRO A 87 -15.62 11.62 -38.91
CA PRO A 87 -15.17 10.51 -39.74
C PRO A 87 -15.50 9.22 -38.99
N PRO A 88 -16.09 8.19 -39.66
CA PRO A 88 -16.41 6.94 -38.98
C PRO A 88 -15.15 6.41 -38.31
N SER A 89 -15.29 5.87 -37.10
CA SER A 89 -14.19 5.32 -36.32
C SER A 89 -13.52 4.22 -37.12
N ARG A 90 -12.43 4.55 -37.84
CA ARG A 90 -11.91 3.83 -39.03
C ARG A 90 -12.20 2.34 -38.93
N GLN A 91 -13.27 1.92 -39.60
CA GLN A 91 -13.71 0.54 -39.64
C GLN A 91 -12.52 -0.24 -40.23
N ARG A 92 -11.86 -1.07 -39.43
CA ARG A 92 -10.65 -1.79 -39.86
C ARG A 92 -11.01 -3.03 -40.68
N THR A 93 -11.98 -2.85 -41.56
CA THR A 93 -12.31 -3.77 -42.62
C THR A 93 -11.33 -3.58 -43.78
N VAL A 94 -11.22 -4.60 -44.60
CA VAL A 94 -10.64 -4.50 -45.94
C VAL A 94 -11.73 -4.69 -46.98
N SER A 95 -11.56 -4.04 -48.13
CA SER A 95 -12.46 -4.21 -49.27
C SER A 95 -12.29 -5.60 -49.91
N GLN A 96 -13.33 -6.08 -50.59
CA GLN A 96 -13.29 -7.33 -51.36
C GLN A 96 -12.09 -7.43 -52.31
N LYS A 97 -11.69 -6.31 -52.94
CA LYS A 97 -10.50 -6.25 -53.81
C LYS A 97 -9.19 -6.58 -53.06
N GLN A 98 -9.05 -6.10 -51.82
CA GLN A 98 -7.87 -6.38 -51.00
C GLN A 98 -7.87 -7.82 -50.45
N VAL A 99 -9.05 -8.39 -50.18
CA VAL A 99 -9.20 -9.83 -49.87
C VAL A 99 -8.75 -10.66 -51.06
N GLN A 100 -9.30 -10.40 -52.24
CA GLN A 100 -8.93 -11.09 -53.49
C GLN A 100 -7.42 -11.02 -53.75
N GLN A 101 -6.81 -9.83 -53.65
CA GLN A 101 -5.35 -9.65 -53.79
C GLN A 101 -4.49 -10.40 -52.75
N SER A 102 -5.08 -10.85 -51.62
CA SER A 102 -4.40 -11.65 -50.60
C SER A 102 -4.58 -13.15 -50.82
N VAL A 103 -5.74 -13.56 -51.36
CA VAL A 103 -6.02 -14.93 -51.82
C VAL A 103 -5.20 -15.26 -53.07
N GLU A 104 -5.19 -14.38 -54.07
CA GLU A 104 -4.36 -14.50 -55.29
C GLU A 104 -2.87 -14.63 -54.92
N ARG A 105 -2.41 -13.86 -53.92
CA ARG A 105 -1.04 -13.91 -53.40
C ARG A 105 -0.70 -15.20 -52.67
N LEU A 106 -1.69 -15.91 -52.14
CA LEU A 106 -1.50 -17.23 -51.54
C LEU A 106 -1.54 -18.34 -52.59
N LEU A 107 -2.49 -18.30 -53.53
CA LEU A 107 -2.76 -19.40 -54.48
C LEU A 107 -1.92 -19.36 -55.78
N HIS A 108 -1.52 -18.18 -56.25
CA HIS A 108 -0.95 -18.01 -57.61
C HIS A 108 0.45 -17.41 -57.65
N TYR A 109 0.89 -16.71 -56.61
CA TYR A 109 2.23 -16.11 -56.57
C TYR A 109 3.28 -17.17 -56.19
N GLN A 110 4.45 -17.13 -56.81
CA GLN A 110 5.56 -18.03 -56.48
C GLN A 110 6.52 -17.36 -55.47
N GLY A 111 6.84 -18.05 -54.39
CA GLY A 111 7.75 -17.58 -53.35
C GLY A 111 7.73 -18.49 -52.11
N THR A 112 8.80 -18.44 -51.31
CA THR A 112 8.95 -19.25 -50.09
C THR A 112 7.81 -19.04 -49.07
N PRO A 113 7.36 -17.80 -48.78
CA PRO A 113 6.24 -17.58 -47.85
C PRO A 113 4.91 -18.18 -48.34
N GLN A 114 4.68 -18.20 -49.65
CA GLN A 114 3.51 -18.84 -50.28
C GLN A 114 3.57 -20.36 -50.11
N GLN A 115 4.70 -20.97 -50.43
CA GLN A 115 4.92 -22.41 -50.26
C GLN A 115 4.76 -22.83 -48.79
N GLN A 116 5.36 -22.08 -47.86
CA GLN A 116 5.22 -22.31 -46.42
C GLN A 116 3.78 -22.16 -45.93
N ALA A 117 3.06 -21.14 -46.39
CA ALA A 117 1.66 -20.92 -46.01
C ALA A 117 0.73 -22.00 -46.59
N LEU A 118 0.87 -22.35 -47.88
CA LEU A 118 0.09 -23.41 -48.52
C LEU A 118 0.32 -24.76 -47.85
N ALA A 119 1.58 -25.19 -47.68
CA ALA A 119 1.89 -26.46 -47.02
C ALA A 119 1.36 -26.50 -45.57
N TRP A 120 1.39 -25.38 -44.84
CA TRP A 120 0.85 -25.28 -43.48
C TRP A 120 -0.68 -25.40 -43.42
N LEU A 121 -1.40 -24.99 -44.47
CA LEU A 121 -2.85 -25.08 -44.64
C LEU A 121 -3.28 -26.47 -45.15
N GLU A 122 -2.62 -26.97 -46.19
CA GLU A 122 -2.87 -28.27 -46.80
C GLU A 122 -2.62 -29.40 -45.75
N ALA A 123 -1.57 -29.28 -44.91
CA ALA A 123 -1.31 -30.15 -43.76
C ALA A 123 -2.29 -29.99 -42.56
N ARG A 124 -3.35 -29.17 -42.71
CA ARG A 124 -4.48 -29.03 -41.76
C ARG A 124 -5.83 -29.24 -42.46
N GLY A 125 -5.82 -29.97 -43.58
CA GLY A 125 -7.02 -30.36 -44.31
C GLY A 125 -7.76 -29.21 -45.00
N PHE A 126 -7.11 -28.08 -45.27
CA PHE A 126 -7.65 -27.03 -46.13
C PHE A 126 -7.22 -27.27 -47.59
N THR A 127 -8.15 -27.76 -48.40
CA THR A 127 -7.96 -27.87 -49.86
C THR A 127 -7.97 -26.48 -50.51
N ARG A 128 -7.55 -26.38 -51.78
CA ARG A 128 -7.49 -25.09 -52.48
C ARG A 128 -8.86 -24.46 -52.69
N GLU A 129 -9.87 -25.29 -52.90
CA GLU A 129 -11.28 -24.90 -52.98
C GLU A 129 -11.79 -24.37 -51.63
N ALA A 130 -11.35 -24.96 -50.51
CA ALA A 130 -11.68 -24.48 -49.17
C ALA A 130 -10.95 -23.14 -48.87
N ILE A 131 -9.69 -23.01 -49.27
CA ILE A 131 -8.90 -21.76 -49.17
C ILE A 131 -9.58 -20.64 -49.94
N GLU A 132 -10.03 -20.88 -51.19
CA GLU A 132 -10.76 -19.90 -51.99
C GLU A 132 -12.14 -19.58 -51.40
N HIS A 133 -12.90 -20.60 -50.97
CA HIS A 133 -14.24 -20.43 -50.40
C HIS A 133 -14.23 -19.58 -49.11
N TYR A 134 -13.34 -19.90 -48.17
CA TYR A 134 -13.12 -19.13 -46.93
C TYR A 134 -12.23 -17.89 -47.13
N ARG A 135 -11.75 -17.68 -48.36
CA ARG A 135 -10.95 -16.53 -48.78
C ARG A 135 -9.67 -16.36 -47.97
N LEU A 136 -9.06 -17.46 -47.52
CA LEU A 136 -7.83 -17.42 -46.74
C LEU A 136 -6.71 -16.79 -47.59
N GLY A 137 -6.03 -15.79 -47.05
CA GLY A 137 -5.01 -15.01 -47.75
C GLY A 137 -3.66 -14.96 -47.04
N LEU A 138 -2.64 -14.44 -47.73
CA LEU A 138 -1.27 -14.31 -47.21
C LEU A 138 -0.86 -12.84 -47.15
N ASP A 139 -0.62 -12.31 -45.95
CA ASP A 139 -0.25 -10.90 -45.74
C ASP A 139 0.92 -10.70 -44.78
N GLN A 140 1.52 -9.51 -44.85
CA GLN A 140 2.58 -9.04 -43.96
C GLN A 140 2.03 -8.36 -42.70
N ARG A 141 2.70 -8.58 -41.56
CA ARG A 141 2.47 -7.94 -40.26
C ARG A 141 3.78 -7.31 -39.77
N TRP A 142 3.79 -5.98 -39.69
CA TRP A 142 4.91 -5.21 -39.17
C TRP A 142 4.80 -5.01 -37.65
N LEU A 143 5.75 -5.55 -36.87
CA LEU A 143 5.84 -5.41 -35.41
C LEU A 143 6.90 -4.37 -35.07
N THR A 144 6.67 -3.55 -34.03
CA THR A 144 7.68 -2.62 -33.47
C THR A 144 8.21 -3.21 -32.18
N LEU A 145 9.52 -3.24 -31.98
CA LEU A 145 10.16 -3.88 -30.82
C LEU A 145 10.27 -2.97 -29.59
N ASP A 146 10.44 -1.66 -29.79
CA ASP A 146 10.56 -0.64 -28.73
C ASP A 146 9.66 0.56 -29.08
N GLU A 147 8.69 0.90 -28.24
CA GLU A 147 7.76 2.02 -28.47
C GLU A 147 8.48 3.38 -28.54
N ASN A 148 9.69 3.48 -27.99
CA ASN A 148 10.54 4.68 -28.03
C ASN A 148 11.42 4.75 -29.29
N LYS A 149 11.50 3.66 -30.07
CA LYS A 149 12.29 3.57 -31.32
C LYS A 149 11.37 3.11 -32.46
N PRO A 150 10.54 4.00 -33.02
CA PRO A 150 9.49 3.65 -33.97
C PRO A 150 9.98 3.05 -35.29
N ASP A 151 11.29 3.06 -35.55
CA ASP A 151 11.94 2.46 -36.73
C ASP A 151 12.44 1.02 -36.49
N SER A 152 12.36 0.51 -35.25
CA SER A 152 12.67 -0.88 -34.87
C SER A 152 11.59 -1.86 -35.35
N ARG A 153 11.37 -1.94 -36.66
CA ARG A 153 10.26 -2.69 -37.27
C ARG A 153 10.70 -3.97 -37.98
N GLU A 154 10.15 -5.09 -37.54
CA GLU A 154 10.29 -6.39 -38.18
C GLU A 154 9.02 -6.76 -38.95
N CYS A 155 9.15 -7.55 -40.02
CA CYS A 155 8.05 -7.96 -40.89
C CYS A 155 7.86 -9.48 -40.89
N TYR A 156 6.68 -9.93 -40.46
CA TYR A 156 6.29 -11.34 -40.43
C TYR A 156 5.16 -11.62 -41.41
N TRP A 157 5.29 -12.67 -42.22
CA TRP A 157 4.19 -13.19 -43.03
C TRP A 157 3.15 -13.89 -42.17
N SER A 158 1.90 -13.94 -42.64
CA SER A 158 0.76 -14.40 -41.85
C SER A 158 -0.41 -14.89 -42.70
N VAL A 159 -1.09 -15.94 -42.22
CA VAL A 159 -2.37 -16.38 -42.80
C VAL A 159 -3.46 -15.42 -42.30
N SER A 160 -4.24 -14.86 -43.23
CA SER A 160 -5.33 -13.93 -42.96
C SER A 160 -6.68 -14.60 -43.17
N ILE A 161 -7.54 -14.50 -42.14
CA ILE A 161 -8.95 -14.88 -42.15
C ILE A 161 -9.77 -13.60 -42.30
N TYR A 162 -10.75 -13.61 -43.21
CA TYR A 162 -11.57 -12.45 -43.53
C TYR A 162 -13.05 -12.71 -43.22
N ILE A 163 -13.47 -12.30 -42.03
CA ILE A 163 -14.86 -12.42 -41.56
C ILE A 163 -15.69 -11.31 -42.24
N PRO A 164 -16.82 -11.63 -42.92
CA PRO A 164 -17.70 -10.61 -43.50
C PRO A 164 -18.17 -9.60 -42.44
N ALA A 165 -18.17 -8.32 -42.80
CA ALA A 165 -18.77 -7.26 -41.99
C ALA A 165 -20.23 -7.03 -42.39
N ASP A 166 -20.94 -6.21 -41.60
CA ASP A 166 -22.35 -5.86 -41.86
C ASP A 166 -22.52 -4.97 -43.11
N GLU A 167 -21.43 -4.34 -43.59
CA GLU A 167 -21.38 -3.59 -44.85
C GLU A 167 -20.99 -4.52 -46.02
N PRO A 168 -21.81 -4.64 -47.08
CA PRO A 168 -21.51 -5.52 -48.21
C PRO A 168 -20.16 -5.24 -48.87
N GLY A 169 -19.37 -6.29 -49.07
CA GLY A 169 -18.03 -6.19 -49.68
C GLY A 169 -16.92 -5.73 -48.72
N GLN A 170 -17.20 -5.54 -47.44
CA GLN A 170 -16.22 -5.26 -46.38
C GLN A 170 -15.97 -6.50 -45.50
N PHE A 171 -14.73 -6.68 -45.05
CA PHE A 171 -14.33 -7.84 -44.25
C PHE A 171 -13.43 -7.45 -43.08
N TYR A 172 -13.77 -7.86 -41.87
CA TYR A 172 -12.88 -7.80 -40.71
C TYR A 172 -11.72 -8.78 -40.88
N LYS A 173 -10.50 -8.36 -40.51
CA LYS A 173 -9.28 -9.13 -40.74
C LYS A 173 -8.69 -9.66 -39.43
N LYS A 174 -8.54 -10.99 -39.34
CA LYS A 174 -7.79 -11.69 -38.27
C LYS A 174 -6.57 -12.37 -38.88
N MET A 175 -5.41 -12.27 -38.23
CA MET A 175 -4.13 -12.72 -38.80
C MET A 175 -3.44 -13.72 -37.85
N ARG A 176 -3.12 -14.92 -38.34
CA ARG A 176 -2.27 -15.90 -37.64
C ARG A 176 -0.81 -15.64 -38.05
N VAL A 177 0.02 -15.15 -37.14
CA VAL A 177 1.35 -14.60 -37.48
C VAL A 177 2.40 -15.71 -37.53
N ALA A 178 3.08 -15.82 -38.68
CA ALA A 178 4.13 -16.78 -39.00
C ALA A 178 3.94 -18.19 -38.39
N PRO A 179 2.83 -18.89 -38.64
CA PRO A 179 2.46 -20.10 -37.91
C PRO A 179 3.30 -21.35 -38.25
N TRP A 180 4.16 -21.26 -39.27
CA TRP A 180 5.17 -22.27 -39.62
C TRP A 180 6.53 -22.08 -38.92
N LEU A 181 6.72 -20.99 -38.16
CA LEU A 181 7.90 -20.81 -37.31
C LEU A 181 7.68 -21.48 -35.94
N VAL A 182 8.66 -22.32 -35.55
CA VAL A 182 8.68 -23.14 -34.33
C VAL A 182 10.06 -23.07 -33.66
N GLY A 183 10.14 -23.40 -32.36
CA GLY A 183 11.39 -23.35 -31.60
C GLY A 183 12.03 -21.96 -31.59
N GLU A 184 13.37 -21.92 -31.58
CA GLU A 184 14.16 -20.67 -31.58
C GLU A 184 13.91 -19.79 -32.80
N ALA A 185 13.49 -20.38 -33.93
CA ALA A 185 13.11 -19.64 -35.13
C ALA A 185 11.79 -18.85 -34.98
N ARG A 186 11.10 -18.96 -33.84
CA ARG A 186 9.91 -18.16 -33.49
C ARG A 186 10.19 -17.25 -32.28
N PRO A 187 10.45 -15.95 -32.47
CA PRO A 187 10.73 -15.05 -31.36
C PRO A 187 9.55 -14.94 -30.37
N PRO A 188 9.81 -14.89 -29.05
CA PRO A 188 8.78 -15.06 -28.01
C PRO A 188 7.74 -13.92 -27.97
N TYR A 189 8.08 -12.73 -28.49
CA TYR A 189 7.15 -11.61 -28.60
C TYR A 189 6.13 -11.76 -29.75
N VAL A 190 6.30 -12.72 -30.67
CA VAL A 190 5.41 -12.91 -31.84
C VAL A 190 4.13 -13.65 -31.45
N SER A 191 3.18 -12.88 -30.91
CA SER A 191 1.81 -13.30 -30.59
C SER A 191 1.18 -14.18 -31.68
N LYS A 192 0.61 -15.33 -31.29
CA LYS A 192 0.01 -16.33 -32.21
C LYS A 192 -1.05 -15.71 -33.14
N TRP A 193 -1.84 -14.76 -32.63
CA TRP A 193 -2.93 -14.08 -33.35
C TRP A 193 -2.80 -12.55 -33.28
N CYS A 194 -3.30 -11.87 -34.31
CA CYS A 194 -3.52 -10.43 -34.35
C CYS A 194 -4.94 -10.14 -34.87
N GLN A 195 -5.80 -9.55 -34.02
CA GLN A 195 -7.24 -9.36 -34.28
C GLN A 195 -7.74 -7.95 -33.89
N TYR A 196 -6.89 -6.92 -34.02
CA TYR A 196 -7.23 -5.56 -33.60
C TYR A 196 -8.41 -4.99 -34.41
N GLY A 197 -9.49 -4.62 -33.70
CA GLY A 197 -10.64 -3.93 -34.29
C GLY A 197 -11.72 -4.84 -34.89
N VAL A 198 -11.58 -6.17 -34.74
CA VAL A 198 -12.67 -7.13 -35.01
C VAL A 198 -13.68 -7.05 -33.86
N PRO A 199 -14.98 -6.76 -34.11
CA PRO A 199 -16.00 -6.81 -33.06
C PRO A 199 -16.37 -8.26 -32.73
N VAL A 200 -16.92 -8.49 -31.54
CA VAL A 200 -17.54 -9.78 -31.18
C VAL A 200 -18.82 -9.94 -31.99
N THR A 201 -18.77 -10.79 -33.01
CA THR A 201 -19.85 -11.05 -33.97
C THR A 201 -19.94 -12.56 -34.25
N ILE A 202 -21.06 -13.02 -34.81
CA ILE A 202 -21.20 -14.41 -35.25
C ILE A 202 -20.82 -14.53 -36.72
N TRP A 203 -19.87 -15.42 -37.01
CA TRP A 203 -19.46 -15.76 -38.36
C TRP A 203 -20.01 -17.13 -38.74
N PHE A 204 -20.87 -17.17 -39.76
CA PHE A 204 -21.30 -18.41 -40.39
C PHE A 204 -20.25 -18.85 -41.42
N THR A 205 -19.71 -20.04 -41.21
CA THR A 205 -18.81 -20.74 -42.14
C THR A 205 -19.58 -21.70 -43.05
N TYR A 206 -20.81 -22.06 -42.66
CA TYR A 206 -21.80 -22.68 -43.53
C TYR A 206 -23.20 -22.23 -43.09
N ARG A 207 -24.08 -21.92 -44.04
CA ARG A 207 -25.48 -21.57 -43.78
C ARG A 207 -26.32 -21.86 -45.02
N PRO A 208 -27.06 -22.98 -45.06
CA PRO A 208 -28.09 -23.19 -46.07
C PRO A 208 -29.28 -22.25 -45.79
N GLU A 209 -30.16 -22.08 -46.79
CA GLU A 209 -31.36 -21.23 -46.65
C GLU A 209 -32.43 -21.91 -45.78
N ASP A 210 -32.52 -23.24 -45.87
CA ASP A 210 -33.40 -24.12 -45.11
C ASP A 210 -32.71 -24.71 -43.86
N ALA A 211 -31.90 -23.90 -43.17
CA ALA A 211 -31.23 -24.28 -41.93
C ALA A 211 -32.24 -24.47 -40.78
N GLU A 212 -32.41 -25.72 -40.33
CA GLU A 212 -33.35 -26.09 -39.26
C GLU A 212 -32.71 -26.04 -37.87
N ALA A 213 -31.37 -26.08 -37.79
CA ALA A 213 -30.58 -25.97 -36.57
C ALA A 213 -29.23 -25.27 -36.83
N THR A 214 -28.48 -25.00 -35.76
CA THR A 214 -27.11 -24.48 -35.82
C THR A 214 -26.15 -25.34 -34.98
N TRP A 215 -24.97 -25.62 -35.52
CA TRP A 215 -23.80 -26.04 -34.76
C TRP A 215 -22.86 -24.85 -34.58
N TYR A 216 -22.38 -24.68 -33.36
CA TYR A 216 -21.49 -23.59 -32.95
C TYR A 216 -20.17 -24.20 -32.47
N CYS A 217 -19.05 -23.80 -33.07
CA CYS A 217 -17.71 -24.22 -32.66
C CYS A 217 -17.01 -23.13 -31.85
N GLU A 218 -16.14 -23.55 -30.93
CA GLU A 218 -15.30 -22.66 -30.11
C GLU A 218 -14.35 -21.78 -30.95
N GLY A 219 -13.60 -22.40 -31.87
CA GLY A 219 -12.67 -21.71 -32.76
C GLY A 219 -13.22 -21.37 -34.15
N GLU A 220 -12.64 -20.36 -34.80
CA GLU A 220 -12.93 -20.07 -36.21
C GLU A 220 -12.35 -21.13 -37.16
N TRP A 221 -11.33 -21.89 -36.72
CA TRP A 221 -10.70 -22.97 -37.48
C TRP A 221 -11.64 -24.16 -37.61
N ASP A 222 -12.19 -24.56 -36.48
CA ASP A 222 -13.18 -25.61 -36.25
C ASP A 222 -14.46 -25.37 -37.04
N ALA A 223 -14.99 -24.14 -36.97
CA ALA A 223 -16.14 -23.75 -37.76
C ALA A 223 -15.87 -23.85 -39.27
N MET A 224 -14.66 -23.51 -39.75
CA MET A 224 -14.33 -23.69 -41.18
C MET A 224 -14.19 -25.17 -41.56
N ARG A 225 -13.51 -26.00 -40.75
CA ARG A 225 -13.35 -27.44 -41.02
C ARG A 225 -14.70 -28.17 -41.03
N LEU A 226 -15.52 -27.97 -39.99
CA LEU A 226 -16.84 -28.59 -39.86
C LEU A 226 -17.87 -28.00 -40.84
N GLY A 227 -17.78 -26.68 -41.14
CA GLY A 227 -18.61 -26.03 -42.16
C GLY A 227 -18.31 -26.51 -43.58
N TRP A 228 -17.06 -26.87 -43.88
CA TRP A 228 -16.70 -27.48 -45.16
C TRP A 228 -17.30 -28.88 -45.30
N LEU A 229 -17.23 -29.69 -44.23
CA LEU A 229 -17.87 -31.02 -44.21
C LEU A 229 -19.40 -30.90 -44.34
N ALA A 230 -20.03 -30.00 -43.59
CA ALA A 230 -21.47 -29.72 -43.70
C ALA A 230 -21.88 -29.34 -45.14
N ARG A 231 -21.05 -28.53 -45.82
CA ARG A 231 -21.22 -28.15 -47.22
C ARG A 231 -21.09 -29.34 -48.18
N GLN A 232 -20.14 -30.25 -47.94
CA GLN A 232 -19.97 -31.48 -48.73
C GLN A 232 -21.17 -32.44 -48.54
N CYS A 233 -21.64 -32.60 -47.31
CA CYS A 233 -22.80 -33.42 -46.95
C CYS A 233 -24.17 -32.78 -47.31
N ARG A 234 -24.20 -31.49 -47.67
CA ARG A 234 -25.42 -30.68 -47.89
C ARG A 234 -26.37 -30.67 -46.68
N ALA A 235 -25.81 -30.62 -45.47
CA ALA A 235 -26.58 -30.71 -44.24
C ALA A 235 -27.54 -29.53 -44.04
N LYS A 236 -28.71 -29.76 -43.45
CA LYS A 236 -29.71 -28.72 -43.08
C LYS A 236 -29.34 -27.95 -41.80
N ILE A 237 -28.06 -27.87 -41.49
CA ILE A 237 -27.52 -27.32 -40.23
C ILE A 237 -26.53 -26.21 -40.57
N ALA A 238 -26.75 -25.01 -40.03
CA ALA A 238 -25.77 -23.93 -40.14
C ALA A 238 -24.56 -24.21 -39.25
N VAL A 239 -23.35 -23.86 -39.68
CA VAL A 239 -22.12 -23.96 -38.87
C VAL A 239 -21.54 -22.56 -38.67
N CYS A 240 -21.18 -22.24 -37.42
CA CYS A 240 -20.71 -20.91 -37.05
C CYS A 240 -19.74 -20.93 -35.85
N CYS A 241 -19.16 -19.75 -35.57
CA CYS A 241 -18.35 -19.45 -34.39
C CYS A 241 -18.56 -17.97 -34.00
N SER A 242 -17.90 -17.51 -32.93
CA SER A 242 -17.72 -16.08 -32.67
C SER A 242 -16.25 -15.66 -32.63
N THR A 243 -15.99 -14.51 -33.25
CA THR A 243 -14.71 -13.79 -33.23
C THR A 243 -14.23 -13.37 -31.82
N GLY A 244 -15.06 -13.53 -30.78
CA GLY A 244 -14.74 -13.20 -29.39
C GLY A 244 -14.06 -14.31 -28.57
N GLY A 245 -14.02 -15.55 -29.07
CA GLY A 245 -13.53 -16.73 -28.34
C GLY A 245 -14.43 -17.16 -27.16
N CYS A 246 -14.19 -18.36 -26.63
CA CYS A 246 -15.04 -19.04 -25.63
C CYS A 246 -15.40 -18.21 -24.38
N GLY A 247 -14.51 -17.34 -23.91
CA GLY A 247 -14.77 -16.48 -22.76
C GLY A 247 -15.86 -15.41 -23.00
N THR A 248 -16.22 -15.11 -24.26
CA THR A 248 -17.00 -13.92 -24.63
C THR A 248 -18.30 -14.27 -25.35
N VAL A 249 -19.43 -14.11 -24.66
CA VAL A 249 -20.77 -14.29 -25.26
C VAL A 249 -21.08 -13.11 -26.20
N PRO A 250 -21.54 -13.35 -27.44
CA PRO A 250 -22.06 -12.32 -28.33
C PRO A 250 -23.25 -11.54 -27.74
N LYS A 251 -23.56 -10.37 -28.30
CA LYS A 251 -24.81 -9.67 -27.99
C LYS A 251 -26.04 -10.51 -28.38
N GLN A 252 -27.18 -10.26 -27.74
CA GLN A 252 -28.47 -10.85 -28.14
C GLN A 252 -28.78 -10.66 -29.64
N GLU A 253 -28.62 -9.44 -30.16
CA GLU A 253 -28.69 -9.07 -31.59
C GLU A 253 -27.91 -10.01 -32.54
N GLN A 254 -26.88 -10.69 -32.03
CA GLN A 254 -26.07 -11.65 -32.76
C GLN A 254 -26.56 -13.09 -32.54
N LEU A 255 -26.86 -13.48 -31.29
CA LEU A 255 -27.44 -14.80 -30.96
C LEU A 255 -28.78 -15.04 -31.69
N ASP A 256 -29.58 -14.00 -31.87
CA ASP A 256 -30.87 -14.04 -32.58
C ASP A 256 -30.71 -14.36 -34.09
N ARG A 257 -29.49 -14.23 -34.66
CA ARG A 257 -29.19 -14.55 -36.07
C ARG A 257 -29.06 -16.05 -36.35
N LEU A 258 -28.91 -16.85 -35.30
CA LEU A 258 -28.74 -18.31 -35.35
C LEU A 258 -30.09 -18.98 -35.65
N PRO A 259 -30.22 -19.86 -36.66
CA PRO A 259 -31.43 -20.67 -36.85
C PRO A 259 -31.58 -21.80 -35.81
N GLY A 260 -32.83 -22.08 -35.41
CA GLY A 260 -33.21 -23.32 -34.70
C GLY A 260 -32.62 -23.52 -33.30
N LEU A 261 -32.41 -24.79 -32.94
CA LEU A 261 -31.61 -25.19 -31.77
C LEU A 261 -30.13 -24.97 -32.05
N VAL A 262 -29.34 -24.67 -31.02
CA VAL A 262 -27.92 -24.34 -31.14
C VAL A 262 -27.09 -25.33 -30.31
N THR A 263 -26.45 -26.28 -30.99
CA THR A 263 -25.53 -27.25 -30.37
C THR A 263 -24.11 -26.71 -30.37
N ILE A 264 -23.52 -26.57 -29.19
CA ILE A 264 -22.18 -26.04 -28.98
C ILE A 264 -21.19 -27.20 -28.86
N PHE A 265 -20.18 -27.20 -29.73
CA PHE A 265 -18.99 -28.03 -29.65
C PHE A 265 -17.83 -27.19 -29.11
N PHE A 266 -17.07 -27.74 -28.17
CA PHE A 266 -16.01 -27.07 -27.42
C PHE A 266 -14.83 -28.02 -27.18
N ASP A 267 -13.67 -27.46 -26.86
CA ASP A 267 -12.41 -28.21 -26.85
C ASP A 267 -12.36 -29.17 -25.64
N ARG A 268 -11.95 -30.43 -25.88
CA ARG A 268 -11.87 -31.50 -24.87
C ARG A 268 -10.46 -31.62 -24.29
N ASN A 269 -10.32 -32.27 -23.13
CA ASN A 269 -9.03 -32.47 -22.46
C ASN A 269 -8.23 -31.16 -22.28
N ASP A 270 -8.94 -30.05 -22.11
CA ASP A 270 -8.39 -28.71 -21.96
C ASP A 270 -7.71 -28.57 -20.58
N GLU A 271 -6.56 -27.87 -20.49
CA GLU A 271 -5.83 -27.78 -19.21
C GLU A 271 -6.66 -26.99 -18.18
N PRO A 272 -6.91 -27.54 -16.97
CA PRO A 272 -7.62 -26.81 -15.94
C PRO A 272 -6.77 -25.63 -15.47
N ARG A 273 -7.41 -24.46 -15.36
CA ARG A 273 -6.78 -23.26 -14.80
C ARG A 273 -6.44 -23.44 -13.32
N GLN A 274 -5.71 -22.47 -12.77
CA GLN A 274 -5.35 -22.42 -11.33
C GLN A 274 -6.57 -22.42 -10.38
N ASP A 275 -7.76 -22.05 -10.86
CA ASP A 275 -9.04 -22.11 -10.14
C ASP A 275 -9.82 -23.42 -10.36
N GLY A 276 -9.21 -24.40 -11.03
CA GLY A 276 -9.83 -25.67 -11.41
C GLY A 276 -10.78 -25.60 -12.61
N THR A 277 -11.01 -24.42 -13.21
CA THR A 277 -11.95 -24.29 -14.33
C THR A 277 -11.34 -24.76 -15.65
N ILE A 278 -12.11 -25.57 -16.39
CA ILE A 278 -11.79 -26.04 -17.74
C ILE A 278 -12.30 -24.97 -18.73
N PRO A 279 -11.43 -24.31 -19.54
CA PRO A 279 -11.81 -23.15 -20.35
C PRO A 279 -12.96 -23.39 -21.33
N GLY A 280 -12.89 -24.43 -22.17
CA GLY A 280 -13.92 -24.73 -23.17
C GLY A 280 -15.28 -25.05 -22.55
N ASP A 281 -15.32 -25.91 -21.53
CA ASP A 281 -16.54 -26.27 -20.78
C ASP A 281 -17.21 -25.04 -20.14
N ALA A 282 -16.42 -24.18 -19.49
CA ALA A 282 -16.92 -22.94 -18.89
C ALA A 282 -17.45 -21.95 -19.96
N GLY A 283 -16.82 -21.89 -21.13
CA GLY A 283 -17.29 -21.11 -22.27
C GLY A 283 -18.60 -21.64 -22.85
N ALA A 284 -18.67 -22.94 -23.11
CA ALA A 284 -19.86 -23.61 -23.64
C ALA A 284 -21.07 -23.45 -22.71
N LYS A 285 -20.90 -23.69 -21.40
CA LYS A 285 -21.97 -23.49 -20.39
C LYS A 285 -22.46 -22.04 -20.34
N LYS A 286 -21.54 -21.07 -20.41
CA LYS A 286 -21.87 -19.64 -20.42
C LYS A 286 -22.64 -19.21 -21.68
N LEU A 287 -22.31 -19.77 -22.84
CA LEU A 287 -23.02 -19.51 -24.10
C LEU A 287 -24.38 -20.23 -24.15
N ALA A 288 -24.45 -21.49 -23.68
CA ALA A 288 -25.71 -22.26 -23.62
C ALA A 288 -26.76 -21.53 -22.77
N LEU A 289 -26.38 -21.06 -21.57
CA LEU A 289 -27.26 -20.28 -20.69
C LEU A 289 -27.74 -18.97 -21.34
N ALA A 290 -26.89 -18.29 -22.12
CA ALA A 290 -27.28 -17.10 -22.87
C ALA A 290 -28.22 -17.37 -24.06
N LEU A 291 -28.32 -18.63 -24.51
CA LEU A 291 -29.26 -19.10 -25.52
C LEU A 291 -30.55 -19.69 -24.92
N GLY A 292 -30.63 -19.81 -23.58
CA GLY A 292 -31.79 -20.33 -22.86
C GLY A 292 -32.21 -21.72 -23.34
N GLU A 293 -33.51 -21.92 -23.56
CA GLU A 293 -34.08 -23.20 -24.03
C GLU A 293 -33.51 -23.69 -25.37
N ARG A 294 -32.89 -22.81 -26.16
CA ARG A 294 -32.28 -23.14 -27.47
C ARG A 294 -30.86 -23.69 -27.37
N GLY A 295 -30.16 -23.47 -26.25
CA GLY A 295 -28.77 -23.90 -26.07
C GLY A 295 -28.64 -25.39 -25.77
N ARG A 296 -27.75 -26.09 -26.49
CA ARG A 296 -27.33 -27.47 -26.24
C ARG A 296 -25.81 -27.55 -26.21
N ILE A 297 -25.24 -28.49 -25.46
CA ILE A 297 -23.79 -28.74 -25.43
C ILE A 297 -23.50 -30.19 -25.83
N ALA A 298 -22.70 -30.38 -26.88
CA ALA A 298 -22.19 -31.67 -27.31
C ALA A 298 -20.69 -31.78 -27.03
N GLN A 299 -20.22 -32.99 -26.74
CA GLN A 299 -18.78 -33.26 -26.72
C GLN A 299 -18.31 -33.54 -28.16
N VAL A 300 -17.12 -33.04 -28.52
CA VAL A 300 -16.47 -33.40 -29.79
C VAL A 300 -16.19 -34.91 -29.84
N PRO A 301 -16.44 -35.62 -30.97
CA PRO A 301 -16.04 -37.01 -31.14
C PRO A 301 -14.54 -37.20 -30.88
N MET A 302 -14.18 -38.21 -30.09
CA MET A 302 -12.83 -38.40 -29.57
C MET A 302 -12.56 -39.90 -29.37
N PRO A 303 -11.35 -40.40 -29.66
CA PRO A 303 -11.01 -41.79 -29.37
C PRO A 303 -10.98 -42.04 -27.86
N SER A 304 -11.05 -43.32 -27.48
CA SER A 304 -10.99 -43.74 -26.07
C SER A 304 -9.99 -44.89 -25.93
N PRO A 305 -8.87 -44.71 -25.21
CA PRO A 305 -8.39 -43.46 -24.59
C PRO A 305 -7.96 -42.39 -25.61
N CYS A 306 -7.75 -41.16 -25.14
CA CYS A 306 -7.13 -40.07 -25.89
C CYS A 306 -6.30 -39.20 -24.96
N ASP A 307 -4.99 -39.20 -25.13
CA ASP A 307 -4.03 -38.47 -24.29
C ASP A 307 -3.66 -37.08 -24.86
N VAL A 308 -4.41 -36.61 -25.86
CA VAL A 308 -4.19 -35.30 -26.48
C VAL A 308 -4.89 -34.21 -25.66
N THR A 309 -4.11 -33.26 -25.15
CA THR A 309 -4.57 -32.04 -24.49
C THR A 309 -5.17 -31.06 -25.50
N GLY A 310 -6.35 -30.50 -25.21
CA GLY A 310 -7.02 -29.54 -26.10
C GLY A 310 -7.52 -30.15 -27.42
N TRP A 311 -8.17 -31.31 -27.35
CA TRP A 311 -8.74 -32.02 -28.49
C TRP A 311 -9.94 -31.26 -29.09
N ASP A 312 -9.69 -30.59 -30.21
CA ASP A 312 -10.65 -29.73 -30.92
C ASP A 312 -11.41 -30.47 -32.05
N VAL A 313 -12.35 -29.77 -32.69
CA VAL A 313 -13.16 -30.31 -33.80
C VAL A 313 -12.30 -30.64 -35.02
N SER A 314 -11.26 -29.84 -35.29
CA SER A 314 -10.32 -30.13 -36.36
C SER A 314 -9.49 -31.39 -36.09
N ASN A 315 -9.14 -31.69 -34.84
CA ASN A 315 -8.41 -32.91 -34.45
C ASN A 315 -9.26 -34.17 -34.70
N ALA A 316 -10.56 -34.12 -34.38
CA ALA A 316 -11.50 -35.20 -34.70
C ALA A 316 -11.62 -35.43 -36.22
N LEU A 317 -11.70 -34.35 -37.00
CA LEU A 317 -11.75 -34.44 -38.47
C LEU A 317 -10.42 -34.93 -39.08
N ASP A 318 -9.28 -34.59 -38.48
CA ASP A 318 -7.96 -35.08 -38.88
C ASP A 318 -7.77 -36.56 -38.50
N ALA A 319 -8.41 -37.03 -37.41
CA ALA A 319 -8.47 -38.42 -36.98
C ALA A 319 -9.51 -39.27 -37.75
N GLY A 320 -10.22 -38.69 -38.72
CA GLY A 320 -11.12 -39.41 -39.62
C GLY A 320 -12.58 -39.53 -39.16
N TYR A 321 -13.00 -38.83 -38.09
CA TYR A 321 -14.41 -38.80 -37.70
C TYR A 321 -15.28 -38.14 -38.79
N THR A 322 -16.45 -38.71 -39.04
CA THR A 322 -17.34 -38.35 -40.14
C THR A 322 -18.48 -37.44 -39.68
N TRP A 323 -19.27 -36.93 -40.63
CA TRP A 323 -20.46 -36.12 -40.32
C TRP A 323 -21.45 -36.88 -39.40
N SER A 324 -21.62 -38.18 -39.62
CA SER A 324 -22.51 -39.03 -38.81
C SER A 324 -22.06 -39.15 -37.35
N ASP A 325 -20.77 -39.01 -37.07
CA ASP A 325 -20.23 -39.07 -35.70
C ASP A 325 -20.52 -37.76 -34.94
N PHE A 326 -20.46 -36.62 -35.64
CA PHE A 326 -20.91 -35.33 -35.10
C PHE A 326 -22.44 -35.27 -34.95
N GLU A 327 -23.20 -35.90 -35.84
CA GLU A 327 -24.67 -36.04 -35.68
C GLU A 327 -25.01 -36.91 -34.46
N ALA A 328 -24.31 -38.04 -34.25
CA ALA A 328 -24.48 -38.87 -33.06
C ALA A 328 -24.13 -38.11 -31.77
N ALA A 329 -23.01 -37.37 -31.76
CA ALA A 329 -22.63 -36.52 -30.63
C ALA A 329 -23.66 -35.41 -30.36
N ALA A 330 -24.19 -34.77 -31.41
CA ALA A 330 -25.22 -33.74 -31.32
C ALA A 330 -26.58 -34.30 -30.83
N ALA A 331 -26.91 -35.56 -31.14
CA ALA A 331 -28.09 -36.24 -30.61
C ALA A 331 -27.99 -36.50 -29.09
N THR A 332 -26.76 -36.63 -28.56
CA THR A 332 -26.49 -36.75 -27.11
C THR A 332 -26.27 -35.41 -26.40
N ALA A 333 -26.56 -34.27 -27.04
CA ALA A 333 -26.23 -32.95 -26.51
C ALA A 333 -27.10 -32.53 -25.32
N MET A 334 -26.48 -32.20 -24.19
CA MET A 334 -27.15 -31.80 -22.95
C MET A 334 -27.92 -30.48 -23.11
N SER A 335 -29.13 -30.42 -22.56
CA SER A 335 -29.94 -29.21 -22.46
C SER A 335 -29.51 -28.26 -21.36
N THR A 336 -29.89 -26.99 -21.48
CA THR A 336 -29.72 -25.99 -20.41
C THR A 336 -30.37 -26.42 -19.09
N ALA A 337 -31.51 -27.10 -19.13
CA ALA A 337 -32.15 -27.65 -17.93
C ALA A 337 -31.31 -28.77 -17.29
N GLU A 338 -30.70 -29.67 -18.07
CA GLU A 338 -29.79 -30.71 -17.56
C GLU A 338 -28.46 -30.12 -17.07
N ILE A 339 -27.96 -29.05 -17.70
CA ILE A 339 -26.78 -28.29 -17.25
C ILE A 339 -27.07 -27.59 -15.92
N GLU A 340 -28.23 -26.96 -15.76
CA GLU A 340 -28.66 -26.36 -14.50
C GLU A 340 -28.93 -27.41 -13.41
N GLN A 341 -29.52 -28.55 -13.76
CA GLN A 341 -29.66 -29.68 -12.83
C GLN A 341 -28.30 -30.27 -12.43
N GLN A 342 -27.36 -30.45 -13.36
CA GLN A 342 -26.01 -30.93 -13.04
C GLN A 342 -25.25 -29.93 -12.17
N GLN A 343 -25.35 -28.62 -12.44
CA GLN A 343 -24.78 -27.57 -11.57
C GLN A 343 -25.47 -27.51 -10.20
N ALA A 344 -26.80 -27.66 -10.14
CA ALA A 344 -27.53 -27.72 -8.89
C ALA A 344 -27.19 -28.98 -8.10
N GLN A 345 -27.02 -30.12 -8.76
CA GLN A 345 -26.64 -31.39 -8.13
C GLN A 345 -25.18 -31.39 -7.66
N VAL A 346 -24.26 -30.73 -8.39
CA VAL A 346 -22.89 -30.46 -7.91
C VAL A 346 -22.88 -29.49 -6.73
N ARG A 347 -23.74 -28.46 -6.71
CA ARG A 347 -23.91 -27.59 -5.53
C ARG A 347 -24.55 -28.35 -4.35
N LEU A 348 -25.48 -29.27 -4.62
CA LEU A 348 -26.12 -30.11 -3.61
C LEU A 348 -25.16 -31.18 -3.07
N THR A 349 -24.29 -31.78 -3.87
CA THR A 349 -23.27 -32.71 -3.36
C THR A 349 -22.16 -31.97 -2.61
N ALA A 350 -21.74 -30.78 -3.06
CA ALA A 350 -20.86 -29.90 -2.29
C ALA A 350 -21.51 -29.46 -0.96
N SER A 351 -22.81 -29.19 -0.94
CA SER A 351 -23.59 -28.88 0.27
C SER A 351 -24.01 -30.11 1.09
N ALA A 352 -23.86 -31.33 0.56
CA ALA A 352 -24.19 -32.59 1.21
C ALA A 352 -22.95 -33.34 1.70
N TYR A 353 -21.77 -32.70 1.72
CA TYR A 353 -20.70 -33.11 2.61
C TYR A 353 -21.05 -32.76 4.07
N ARG A 354 -22.04 -33.48 4.61
CA ARG A 354 -21.95 -33.85 6.03
C ARG A 354 -20.80 -34.84 6.11
N PRO A 355 -19.82 -34.65 7.01
CA PRO A 355 -18.92 -35.75 7.33
C PRO A 355 -19.78 -36.91 7.85
N SER A 356 -19.59 -38.10 7.27
CA SER A 356 -19.93 -39.33 7.98
C SER A 356 -19.08 -39.39 9.26
N THR A 357 -19.50 -40.18 10.25
CA THR A 357 -18.88 -40.20 11.58
C THR A 357 -17.55 -40.98 11.62
N ALA A 358 -16.63 -40.62 10.72
CA ALA A 358 -15.23 -41.00 10.68
C ALA A 358 -14.44 -39.76 10.22
N PHE A 359 -13.48 -39.33 11.05
CA PHE A 359 -12.65 -38.12 10.85
C PHE A 359 -12.20 -37.94 9.40
N SER A 360 -12.50 -36.77 8.80
CA SER A 360 -12.22 -36.58 7.38
C SER A 360 -10.71 -36.48 7.11
N LEU A 361 -10.31 -36.80 5.89
CA LEU A 361 -8.92 -36.64 5.44
C LEU A 361 -8.44 -35.19 5.60
N ARG A 362 -9.33 -34.20 5.41
CA ARG A 362 -9.05 -32.78 5.62
C ARG A 362 -8.67 -32.49 7.07
N ASP A 363 -9.47 -32.98 8.03
CA ASP A 363 -9.28 -32.69 9.45
C ASP A 363 -7.96 -33.25 9.96
N LYS A 364 -7.61 -34.49 9.56
CA LYS A 364 -6.33 -35.12 9.90
C LYS A 364 -5.13 -34.41 9.26
N ILE A 365 -5.25 -33.91 8.04
CA ILE A 365 -4.19 -33.10 7.40
C ILE A 365 -4.01 -31.78 8.15
N LEU A 366 -5.09 -31.09 8.52
CA LEU A 366 -5.03 -29.86 9.31
C LEU A 366 -4.44 -30.10 10.72
N GLU A 367 -4.77 -31.24 11.34
CA GLU A 367 -4.18 -31.68 12.60
C GLU A 367 -2.65 -31.88 12.48
N ILE A 368 -2.18 -32.51 11.40
CA ILE A 368 -0.74 -32.69 11.11
C ILE A 368 -0.05 -31.35 10.86
N LEU A 369 -0.65 -30.47 10.05
CA LEU A 369 -0.09 -29.14 9.75
C LEU A 369 0.04 -28.28 11.02
N ASN A 370 -0.90 -28.39 11.96
CA ASN A 370 -0.89 -27.67 13.24
C ASN A 370 -0.07 -28.35 14.35
N ARG A 371 0.21 -29.67 14.27
CA ARG A 371 0.97 -30.42 15.29
C ARG A 371 2.49 -30.40 15.07
N TYR A 372 2.93 -30.32 13.82
CA TYR A 372 4.34 -30.41 13.47
C TYR A 372 4.80 -29.13 12.77
N ASP A 373 5.82 -28.45 13.30
CA ASP A 373 6.33 -27.20 12.70
C ASP A 373 7.31 -27.44 11.55
N THR A 374 8.01 -28.58 11.52
CA THR A 374 9.05 -28.85 10.52
C THR A 374 8.50 -29.62 9.31
N PRO A 375 8.93 -29.28 8.07
CA PRO A 375 8.49 -29.99 6.86
C PRO A 375 8.74 -31.50 6.92
N SER A 376 9.90 -31.91 7.45
CA SER A 376 10.28 -33.33 7.54
C SER A 376 9.33 -34.17 8.41
N LEU A 377 8.78 -33.58 9.48
CA LEU A 377 7.80 -34.26 10.33
C LEU A 377 6.39 -34.21 9.74
N ARG A 378 6.03 -33.11 9.06
CA ARG A 378 4.78 -33.02 8.28
C ARG A 378 4.74 -34.09 7.18
N ASP A 379 5.78 -34.17 6.35
CA ASP A 379 5.86 -35.11 5.24
C ASP A 379 5.81 -36.56 5.74
N ALA A 380 6.54 -36.91 6.81
CA ALA A 380 6.47 -38.23 7.43
C ALA A 380 5.05 -38.57 7.92
N ALA A 381 4.40 -37.67 8.68
CA ALA A 381 3.04 -37.88 9.16
C ALA A 381 2.00 -37.93 8.02
N LEU A 382 2.24 -37.23 6.90
CA LEU A 382 1.41 -37.32 5.69
C LEU A 382 1.64 -38.64 4.93
N MET A 383 2.84 -39.23 4.96
CA MET A 383 3.10 -40.59 4.46
C MET A 383 2.38 -41.64 5.31
N ASP A 384 2.45 -41.54 6.64
CA ASP A 384 1.72 -42.41 7.56
C ASP A 384 0.20 -42.27 7.36
N LEU A 385 -0.31 -41.04 7.20
CA LEU A 385 -1.72 -40.79 6.91
C LEU A 385 -2.15 -41.37 5.56
N ALA A 386 -1.32 -41.26 4.52
CA ALA A 386 -1.58 -41.86 3.21
C ALA A 386 -1.66 -43.39 3.32
N ALA A 387 -0.70 -44.02 3.98
CA ALA A 387 -0.70 -45.47 4.23
C ALA A 387 -1.93 -45.92 5.05
N ALA A 388 -2.31 -45.17 6.09
CA ALA A 388 -3.45 -45.48 6.96
C ALA A 388 -4.82 -45.19 6.33
N THR A 389 -4.90 -44.44 5.22
CA THR A 389 -6.16 -44.10 4.55
C THR A 389 -6.31 -44.69 3.14
N GLY A 390 -5.25 -45.28 2.59
CA GLY A 390 -5.26 -45.91 1.26
C GLY A 390 -5.21 -44.93 0.08
N PHE A 391 -5.13 -43.61 0.35
CA PHE A 391 -4.93 -42.61 -0.71
C PHE A 391 -3.45 -42.53 -1.11
N PRO A 392 -3.12 -42.29 -2.40
CA PRO A 392 -1.75 -42.06 -2.81
C PRO A 392 -1.15 -40.85 -2.08
N TYR A 393 0.09 -40.99 -1.58
CA TYR A 393 0.78 -39.90 -0.89
C TYR A 393 0.77 -38.58 -1.68
N ARG A 394 0.92 -38.65 -3.01
CA ARG A 394 0.88 -37.49 -3.91
C ARG A 394 -0.43 -36.69 -3.82
N ASP A 395 -1.56 -37.33 -3.59
CA ASP A 395 -2.86 -36.67 -3.51
C ASP A 395 -3.11 -36.10 -2.10
N VAL A 396 -2.65 -36.82 -1.07
CA VAL A 396 -2.63 -36.33 0.32
C VAL A 396 -1.71 -35.10 0.47
N GLU A 397 -0.51 -35.16 -0.12
CA GLU A 397 0.47 -34.08 -0.16
C GLU A 397 -0.04 -32.87 -0.96
N LYS A 398 -0.69 -33.09 -2.11
CA LYS A 398 -1.34 -32.04 -2.90
C LYS A 398 -2.46 -31.35 -2.10
N LEU A 399 -3.30 -32.12 -1.41
CA LEU A 399 -4.35 -31.58 -0.55
C LEU A 399 -3.76 -30.79 0.64
N ALA A 400 -2.71 -31.29 1.27
CA ALA A 400 -1.99 -30.60 2.34
C ALA A 400 -1.38 -29.27 1.87
N LYS A 401 -0.75 -29.23 0.69
CA LYS A 401 -0.22 -28.00 0.08
C LYS A 401 -1.33 -26.97 -0.21
N SER A 402 -2.49 -27.41 -0.69
CA SER A 402 -3.65 -26.52 -0.88
C SER A 402 -4.24 -26.01 0.45
N LEU A 403 -4.33 -26.87 1.47
CA LEU A 403 -4.85 -26.48 2.79
C LEU A 403 -3.89 -25.55 3.55
N ALA A 404 -2.57 -25.73 3.42
CA ALA A 404 -1.59 -24.80 3.98
C ALA A 404 -1.78 -23.39 3.39
N ILE A 405 -1.89 -23.26 2.06
CA ILE A 405 -2.14 -21.99 1.38
C ILE A 405 -3.49 -21.37 1.78
N GLU A 406 -4.54 -22.19 2.00
CA GLU A 406 -5.83 -21.72 2.53
C GLU A 406 -5.68 -21.17 3.96
N VAL A 407 -4.97 -21.87 4.83
CA VAL A 407 -4.71 -21.46 6.23
C VAL A 407 -3.85 -20.20 6.30
N ASP A 408 -2.73 -20.13 5.57
CA ASP A 408 -1.85 -18.96 5.54
C ASP A 408 -2.62 -17.71 5.08
N LEU A 409 -3.41 -17.83 4.00
CA LEU A 409 -4.24 -16.75 3.48
C LEU A 409 -5.36 -16.30 4.45
N LEU A 410 -5.87 -17.21 5.28
CA LEU A 410 -6.86 -16.90 6.33
C LEU A 410 -6.19 -16.26 7.55
N LEU A 411 -4.99 -16.69 7.92
CA LEU A 411 -4.17 -16.08 8.97
C LEU A 411 -3.76 -14.65 8.58
N ASP A 412 -3.32 -14.42 7.35
CA ASP A 412 -3.04 -13.08 6.79
C ASP A 412 -4.28 -12.17 6.83
N GLN A 413 -5.45 -12.69 6.44
CA GLN A 413 -6.70 -11.95 6.51
C GLN A 413 -7.09 -11.59 7.95
N ALA A 414 -6.94 -12.53 8.90
CA ALA A 414 -7.24 -12.31 10.31
C ALA A 414 -6.24 -11.33 10.95
N ALA A 415 -4.95 -11.46 10.68
CA ALA A 415 -3.89 -10.58 11.16
C ALA A 415 -4.06 -9.16 10.62
N ALA A 416 -4.34 -9.00 9.32
CA ALA A 416 -4.57 -7.70 8.71
C ALA A 416 -5.88 -7.06 9.19
N ALA A 417 -6.95 -7.84 9.41
CA ALA A 417 -8.18 -7.35 10.03
C ALA A 417 -7.94 -6.88 11.48
N LYS A 418 -7.15 -7.63 12.25
CA LYS A 418 -6.76 -7.27 13.63
C LYS A 418 -5.92 -5.99 13.66
N LYS A 419 -4.88 -5.87 12.82
CA LYS A 419 -4.01 -4.69 12.71
C LYS A 419 -4.78 -3.45 12.21
N LEU A 420 -5.70 -3.62 11.25
CA LEU A 420 -6.66 -2.60 10.85
C LEU A 420 -7.54 -2.14 12.02
N SER A 421 -8.03 -3.09 12.83
CA SER A 421 -8.94 -2.78 13.93
C SER A 421 -8.30 -2.04 15.11
N SER A 422 -7.02 -2.28 15.43
CA SER A 422 -6.31 -1.46 16.42
C SER A 422 -6.07 -0.05 15.85
N LEU A 423 -5.56 0.07 14.62
CA LEU A 423 -5.31 1.36 13.96
C LEU A 423 -6.56 2.27 13.87
N LEU A 424 -7.75 1.68 13.72
CA LEU A 424 -9.01 2.43 13.59
C LEU A 424 -9.77 2.63 14.91
N LYS A 425 -9.54 1.84 15.97
CA LYS A 425 -10.17 2.06 17.29
C LYS A 425 -9.57 3.25 18.03
N THR A 426 -8.25 3.44 17.98
CA THR A 426 -7.52 4.47 18.74
C THR A 426 -7.61 5.88 18.10
N ARG A 427 -8.78 6.28 17.61
CA ARG A 427 -9.02 7.48 16.78
C ARG A 427 -9.03 8.80 17.59
N CYS A 428 -7.89 9.21 18.12
CA CYS A 428 -7.68 10.63 18.51
C CYS A 428 -7.54 11.48 17.23
N THR A 429 -8.68 11.82 16.61
CA THR A 429 -8.72 12.46 15.28
C THR A 429 -8.42 13.95 15.28
N HIS A 430 -8.48 14.59 16.45
CA HIS A 430 -8.34 16.03 16.65
C HIS A 430 -7.61 16.32 17.98
N LEU A 431 -6.91 17.46 18.04
CA LEU A 431 -6.31 17.98 19.28
C LEU A 431 -7.19 19.08 19.87
N ASP A 432 -7.55 18.97 21.14
CA ASP A 432 -8.09 20.11 21.89
C ASP A 432 -6.93 20.99 22.37
N LEU A 433 -6.70 22.14 21.72
CA LEU A 433 -5.59 23.02 22.07
C LEU A 433 -5.70 23.60 23.49
N ASN A 434 -6.91 23.64 24.08
CA ASN A 434 -7.14 24.15 25.43
C ASN A 434 -6.58 23.21 26.53
N ARG A 435 -6.33 21.94 26.21
CA ARG A 435 -5.63 21.00 27.10
C ARG A 435 -4.13 21.29 27.18
N TYR A 436 -3.55 21.89 26.13
CA TYR A 436 -2.10 22.00 25.95
C TYR A 436 -1.55 23.43 26.10
N LEU A 437 -2.35 24.45 25.79
CA LEU A 437 -1.94 25.86 25.78
C LEU A 437 -2.79 26.69 26.73
N GLU A 438 -2.24 27.83 27.19
CA GLU A 438 -2.99 28.85 27.92
C GLU A 438 -4.28 29.23 27.17
N ALA A 439 -5.43 29.16 27.86
CA ALA A 439 -6.75 29.10 27.23
C ALA A 439 -7.01 30.27 26.26
N TRP A 440 -6.63 31.50 26.63
CA TRP A 440 -6.80 32.68 25.77
C TRP A 440 -6.11 32.52 24.41
N PHE A 441 -4.90 31.95 24.40
CA PHE A 441 -4.08 31.76 23.20
C PHE A 441 -4.52 30.52 22.41
N ALA A 442 -4.96 29.47 23.11
CA ALA A 442 -5.61 28.30 22.50
C ALA A 442 -6.89 28.70 21.75
N GLU A 443 -7.74 29.51 22.38
CA GLU A 443 -8.94 30.09 21.77
C GLU A 443 -8.59 30.93 20.54
N THR A 444 -7.61 31.84 20.61
CA THR A 444 -7.14 32.63 19.45
C THR A 444 -6.75 31.74 18.26
N LEU A 445 -5.94 30.69 18.48
CA LEU A 445 -5.55 29.75 17.42
C LEU A 445 -6.75 29.01 16.81
N ILE A 446 -7.69 28.58 17.66
CA ILE A 446 -8.92 27.88 17.24
C ILE A 446 -9.84 28.83 16.45
N GLU A 447 -10.02 30.08 16.89
CA GLU A 447 -10.83 31.07 16.17
C GLU A 447 -10.21 31.46 14.83
N THR A 448 -8.89 31.62 14.78
CA THR A 448 -8.17 31.87 13.53
C THR A 448 -8.38 30.71 12.54
N ALA A 449 -8.26 29.46 13.00
CA ALA A 449 -8.48 28.28 12.17
C ALA A 449 -9.94 28.13 11.69
N ARG A 450 -10.93 28.64 12.47
CA ARG A 450 -12.35 28.72 12.09
C ARG A 450 -12.60 29.82 11.05
N ALA A 451 -11.92 30.97 11.15
CA ALA A 451 -12.04 32.09 10.21
C ALA A 451 -11.39 31.78 8.85
N MET A 452 -10.23 31.12 8.85
CA MET A 452 -9.57 30.61 7.63
C MET A 452 -9.79 29.08 7.48
N PRO A 453 -11.00 28.60 7.13
CA PRO A 453 -11.49 27.23 7.40
C PRO A 453 -10.47 26.12 7.16
N THR A 454 -9.80 25.70 8.25
CA THR A 454 -8.69 24.74 8.27
C THR A 454 -8.69 23.95 9.59
N ALA A 455 -7.70 23.06 9.75
CA ALA A 455 -7.45 22.30 10.97
C ALA A 455 -6.63 23.14 11.98
N PRO A 456 -7.07 23.40 13.23
CA PRO A 456 -6.25 24.04 14.26
C PRO A 456 -4.89 23.34 14.48
N GLU A 457 -4.85 22.04 14.25
CA GLU A 457 -3.66 21.20 14.33
C GLU A 457 -2.61 21.56 13.28
N PHE A 458 -2.97 22.20 12.16
CA PHE A 458 -2.02 22.72 11.17
C PHE A 458 -1.28 23.96 11.70
N LEU A 459 -2.00 24.83 12.41
CA LEU A 459 -1.42 26.00 13.07
C LEU A 459 -0.49 25.53 14.20
N PHE A 460 -0.99 24.67 15.10
CA PHE A 460 -0.20 24.11 16.21
C PHE A 460 1.07 23.36 15.74
N THR A 461 0.96 22.51 14.71
CA THR A 461 2.11 21.77 14.15
C THR A 461 3.17 22.71 13.55
N THR A 462 2.79 23.88 13.06
CA THR A 462 3.74 24.91 12.57
C THR A 462 4.31 25.73 13.73
N LEU A 463 3.52 25.94 14.80
CA LEU A 463 3.91 26.72 15.96
C LEU A 463 5.00 26.02 16.79
N LEU A 464 4.96 24.69 16.93
CA LEU A 464 5.98 23.90 17.63
C LEU A 464 7.42 24.31 17.22
N PRO A 465 7.85 24.17 15.95
CA PRO A 465 9.20 24.55 15.52
C PRO A 465 9.45 26.06 15.48
N ALA A 466 8.41 26.88 15.29
CA ALA A 466 8.52 28.33 15.25
C ALA A 466 8.80 28.93 16.63
N ALA A 467 8.07 28.52 17.67
CA ALA A 467 8.38 28.88 19.04
C ALA A 467 9.72 28.25 19.50
N ALA A 468 9.99 27.00 19.09
CA ALA A 468 11.23 26.31 19.46
C ALA A 468 12.49 27.00 18.93
N SER A 469 12.49 27.58 17.72
CA SER A 469 13.64 28.33 17.20
C SER A 469 13.91 29.65 17.93
N ARG A 470 12.92 30.17 18.69
CA ARG A 470 13.08 31.38 19.51
C ARG A 470 13.78 31.11 20.84
N VAL A 471 13.60 29.91 21.39
CA VAL A 471 14.35 29.47 22.58
C VAL A 471 15.68 28.83 22.16
N GLY A 472 15.62 27.83 21.29
CA GLY A 472 16.76 27.14 20.69
C GLY A 472 17.74 26.56 21.71
N THR A 473 19.04 26.83 21.52
CA THR A 473 20.16 26.31 22.33
C THR A 473 20.13 26.75 23.80
N ALA A 474 19.28 27.74 24.13
CA ALA A 474 19.05 28.19 25.50
C ALA A 474 18.38 27.12 26.37
N ALA A 475 17.50 26.27 25.82
CA ALA A 475 16.77 25.27 26.60
C ALA A 475 17.06 23.83 26.15
N ARG A 476 17.39 22.99 27.14
CA ARG A 476 17.48 21.54 26.99
C ARG A 476 16.96 20.84 28.24
N ILE A 477 16.37 19.66 28.08
CA ILE A 477 15.86 18.84 29.17
C ILE A 477 16.83 17.70 29.46
N ILE A 478 17.17 17.50 30.73
CA ILE A 478 17.98 16.36 31.19
C ILE A 478 17.02 15.28 31.66
N VAL A 479 16.88 14.21 30.85
CA VAL A 479 15.96 13.09 31.12
C VAL A 479 16.58 12.10 32.11
N LYS A 480 17.87 11.76 31.93
CA LYS A 480 18.59 10.84 32.83
C LYS A 480 20.04 11.31 33.03
N PRO A 481 20.33 12.09 34.09
CA PRO A 481 21.64 12.72 34.28
C PRO A 481 22.82 11.73 34.29
N SER A 482 22.66 10.57 34.94
CA SER A 482 23.69 9.52 35.03
C SER A 482 24.05 8.91 33.67
N ALA A 483 23.06 8.73 32.79
CA ALA A 483 23.26 8.27 31.42
C ALA A 483 23.62 9.41 30.44
N LYS A 484 23.70 10.66 30.93
CA LYS A 484 23.80 11.90 30.13
C LYS A 484 22.70 12.02 29.06
N TYR A 485 21.53 11.44 29.30
CA TYR A 485 20.43 11.50 28.34
C TYR A 485 19.76 12.87 28.40
N ILE A 486 19.94 13.65 27.33
CA ILE A 486 19.57 15.06 27.21
C ILE A 486 18.88 15.26 25.86
N GLN A 487 17.79 16.02 25.82
CA GLN A 487 17.09 16.38 24.58
C GLN A 487 17.06 17.92 24.39
N PRO A 488 17.36 18.43 23.18
CA PRO A 488 17.27 19.86 22.86
C PRO A 488 15.85 20.26 22.47
N MET A 489 15.49 21.55 22.56
CA MET A 489 14.22 22.06 22.01
C MET A 489 14.28 22.18 20.47
N VAL A 490 14.42 21.06 19.75
CA VAL A 490 14.48 20.99 18.27
C VAL A 490 13.31 20.18 17.74
N PHE A 491 12.53 20.78 16.83
CA PHE A 491 11.34 20.19 16.24
C PHE A 491 11.40 20.19 14.72
N TRP A 492 11.13 19.04 14.10
CA TRP A 492 10.95 18.91 12.66
C TRP A 492 9.51 18.48 12.40
N THR A 493 8.70 19.32 11.75
CA THR A 493 7.26 19.09 11.56
C THR A 493 6.83 19.22 10.11
N ALA A 494 5.79 18.47 9.72
CA ALA A 494 5.34 18.42 8.33
C ALA A 494 3.83 18.22 8.19
N ILE A 495 3.16 19.13 7.48
CA ILE A 495 1.70 19.04 7.23
C ILE A 495 1.44 18.23 5.96
N VAL A 496 0.68 17.13 6.09
CA VAL A 496 0.41 16.17 5.00
C VAL A 496 -1.04 16.26 4.56
N ALA A 497 -1.28 17.03 3.50
CA ALA A 497 -2.61 17.18 2.92
C ALA A 497 -2.56 17.44 1.39
N ASN A 498 -3.70 17.25 0.74
CA ASN A 498 -3.89 17.48 -0.69
C ASN A 498 -3.62 18.95 -1.09
N SER A 499 -3.36 19.17 -2.38
CA SER A 499 -3.29 20.54 -2.91
C SER A 499 -4.61 21.30 -2.68
N GLY A 500 -4.50 22.57 -2.29
CA GLY A 500 -5.64 23.43 -1.96
C GLY A 500 -6.33 23.16 -0.62
N ALA A 501 -5.79 22.30 0.25
CA ALA A 501 -6.33 22.03 1.60
C ALA A 501 -5.82 23.02 2.68
N MET A 502 -5.73 24.31 2.35
CA MET A 502 -5.34 25.42 3.25
C MET A 502 -4.04 25.25 4.08
N LYS A 503 -3.12 24.35 3.68
CA LYS A 503 -1.79 24.18 4.29
C LYS A 503 -1.01 25.50 4.36
N THR A 504 -0.60 26.03 3.20
CA THR A 504 0.27 27.21 3.10
C THR A 504 -0.29 28.45 3.83
N PRO A 505 -1.60 28.78 3.73
CA PRO A 505 -2.19 29.85 4.55
C PRO A 505 -2.08 29.61 6.05
N ALA A 506 -2.33 28.37 6.53
CA ALA A 506 -2.21 28.03 7.95
C ALA A 506 -0.77 28.15 8.46
N GLN A 507 0.22 27.81 7.62
CA GLN A 507 1.62 28.00 7.97
C GLN A 507 2.01 29.49 7.98
N ARG A 508 1.53 30.28 7.02
CA ARG A 508 1.81 31.73 6.94
C ARG A 508 1.36 32.50 8.17
N ILE A 509 0.16 32.28 8.68
CA ILE A 509 -0.30 32.95 9.91
C ILE A 509 0.69 32.78 11.08
N ILE A 510 1.29 31.61 11.22
CA ILE A 510 2.27 31.30 12.27
C ILE A 510 3.66 31.90 11.98
N LEU A 511 4.02 32.05 10.70
CA LEU A 511 5.37 32.40 10.26
C LEU A 511 5.55 33.87 9.87
N ASP A 512 4.50 34.55 9.42
CA ASP A 512 4.56 35.93 8.94
C ASP A 512 5.00 36.92 10.05
N PRO A 513 4.67 36.73 11.35
CA PRO A 513 5.30 37.49 12.44
C PRO A 513 6.81 37.28 12.57
N LEU A 514 7.35 36.09 12.25
CA LEU A 514 8.80 35.87 12.18
C LEU A 514 9.40 36.53 10.92
N VAL A 515 8.65 36.63 9.82
CA VAL A 515 9.07 37.37 8.62
C VAL A 515 9.15 38.87 8.90
N ALA A 516 8.24 39.43 9.70
CA ALA A 516 8.31 40.82 10.14
C ALA A 516 9.58 41.10 10.95
N LEU A 517 9.87 40.27 11.97
CA LEU A 517 11.10 40.37 12.78
C LEU A 517 12.39 40.18 11.95
N GLU A 518 12.37 39.30 10.94
CA GLU A 518 13.47 39.08 9.99
C GLU A 518 13.69 40.29 9.05
N THR A 519 12.63 41.01 8.69
CA THR A 519 12.70 42.26 7.91
C THR A 519 13.25 43.40 8.76
N GLU A 520 12.72 43.60 9.99
CA GLU A 520 13.23 44.60 10.94
C GLU A 520 14.74 44.42 11.20
N ALA A 521 15.16 43.19 11.52
CA ALA A 521 16.58 42.89 11.74
C ALA A 521 17.45 43.02 10.48
N TYR A 522 16.88 42.91 9.28
CA TYR A 522 17.60 43.22 8.05
C TYR A 522 17.76 44.73 7.85
N GLU A 523 16.76 45.53 8.20
CA GLU A 523 16.82 46.99 8.11
C GLU A 523 17.80 47.58 9.13
N SER A 524 17.78 47.12 10.39
CA SER A 524 18.82 47.49 11.39
C SER A 524 20.21 47.14 10.88
N PHE A 525 20.43 45.88 10.46
CA PHE A 525 21.71 45.45 9.91
C PHE A 525 22.17 46.26 8.69
N ARG A 526 21.25 46.73 7.84
CA ARG A 526 21.59 47.57 6.69
C ARG A 526 22.13 48.94 7.14
N ILE A 527 21.53 49.52 8.17
CA ILE A 527 21.99 50.77 8.80
C ILE A 527 23.37 50.55 9.45
N ASP A 528 23.50 49.55 10.33
CA ASP A 528 24.77 49.19 10.98
C ASP A 528 25.91 48.97 9.96
N LEU A 529 25.59 48.36 8.82
CA LEU A 529 26.55 48.07 7.75
C LEU A 529 26.92 49.31 6.93
N GLU A 530 26.02 50.29 6.80
CA GLU A 530 26.28 51.58 6.15
C GLU A 530 27.15 52.47 7.06
N ASP A 531 26.86 52.52 8.36
CA ASP A 531 27.68 53.23 9.36
C ASP A 531 29.07 52.60 9.48
N TYR A 532 29.18 51.27 9.60
CA TYR A 532 30.46 50.56 9.61
C TYR A 532 31.29 50.84 8.33
N ARG A 533 30.65 50.96 7.16
CA ARG A 533 31.36 51.35 5.93
C ARG A 533 31.87 52.78 5.99
N ALA A 534 31.09 53.73 6.52
CA ALA A 534 31.51 55.11 6.71
C ALA A 534 32.70 55.22 7.68
N GLU A 535 32.66 54.54 8.82
CA GLU A 535 33.79 54.43 9.77
C GLU A 535 35.04 53.87 9.10
N ARG A 536 34.91 52.82 8.28
CA ARG A 536 36.03 52.16 7.59
C ARG A 536 36.70 53.08 6.56
N GLU A 537 35.95 53.87 5.80
CA GLU A 537 36.53 54.87 4.89
C GLU A 537 37.13 56.05 5.67
N LEU A 538 36.49 56.50 6.77
CA LEU A 538 37.06 57.53 7.64
C LEU A 538 38.41 57.09 8.22
N ASN A 539 38.49 55.86 8.77
CA ASN A 539 39.72 55.35 9.37
C ASN A 539 40.82 55.01 8.34
N LYS A 540 40.46 54.68 7.08
CA LYS A 540 41.41 54.70 5.95
C LYS A 540 41.98 56.11 5.73
N SER A 541 41.14 57.14 5.79
CA SER A 541 41.57 58.54 5.58
C SER A 541 42.41 59.12 6.73
N LYS A 542 42.13 58.74 7.99
CA LYS A 542 43.02 59.02 9.13
C LYS A 542 44.38 58.34 8.96
N LYS A 543 44.37 57.06 8.57
CA LYS A 543 45.59 56.27 8.35
C LYS A 543 46.48 56.81 7.22
N SER A 544 45.92 57.44 6.18
CA SER A 544 46.73 58.10 5.15
C SER A 544 47.28 59.48 5.57
N ARG A 545 46.77 60.06 6.67
CA ARG A 545 47.25 61.31 7.28
C ARG A 545 48.26 61.12 8.42
N GLN A 546 48.63 59.87 8.73
CA GLN A 546 49.44 59.49 9.90
C GLN A 546 48.79 59.80 11.26
N GLU A 547 47.49 60.06 11.28
CA GLU A 547 46.70 60.10 12.52
C GLU A 547 46.53 58.66 13.05
N THR A 548 46.57 58.49 14.38
CA THR A 548 46.42 57.17 15.02
C THR A 548 45.07 56.55 14.66
N PRO A 549 45.02 55.42 13.93
CA PRO A 549 43.73 54.83 13.55
C PRO A 549 43.08 54.21 14.78
N GLU A 550 41.80 54.52 15.01
CA GLU A 550 40.99 53.77 15.97
C GLU A 550 40.87 52.31 15.50
N GLU A 551 40.85 51.38 16.47
CA GLU A 551 40.80 49.96 16.20
C GLU A 551 39.53 49.64 15.38
N PRO A 552 39.64 48.91 14.24
CA PRO A 552 38.50 48.75 13.35
C PRO A 552 37.39 47.99 14.05
N THR A 553 36.22 48.63 14.12
CA THR A 553 34.94 48.02 14.46
C THR A 553 34.78 46.69 13.72
N ARG A 554 34.21 45.69 14.40
CA ARG A 554 33.91 44.41 13.75
C ARG A 554 32.77 44.65 12.76
N PRO A 555 32.76 44.00 11.57
CA PRO A 555 31.62 44.07 10.69
C PRO A 555 30.36 43.59 11.46
N PRO A 556 29.22 44.27 11.34
CA PRO A 556 28.00 43.85 12.02
C PRO A 556 27.57 42.46 11.54
N THR A 557 26.87 41.74 12.42
CA THR A 557 26.34 40.40 12.12
C THR A 557 24.82 40.48 12.05
N ARG A 558 24.23 40.12 10.91
CA ARG A 558 22.76 40.10 10.77
C ARG A 558 22.15 39.02 11.66
N LYS A 559 21.38 39.46 12.65
CA LYS A 559 20.43 38.63 13.39
C LYS A 559 19.42 38.01 12.43
N ARG A 560 19.15 36.71 12.56
CA ARG A 560 18.18 35.96 11.76
C ARG A 560 17.35 35.01 12.61
N TYR A 561 16.13 34.80 12.15
CA TYR A 561 15.08 33.99 12.76
C TYR A 561 14.66 32.88 11.79
N LEU A 562 14.60 33.20 10.48
CA LEU A 562 14.03 32.37 9.44
C LEU A 562 15.01 32.17 8.27
N THR A 563 15.14 30.94 7.81
CA THR A 563 15.88 30.57 6.60
C THR A 563 15.00 29.78 5.64
N LYS A 564 15.24 29.95 4.34
CA LYS A 564 14.50 29.33 3.25
C LYS A 564 15.43 29.14 2.05
N ASP A 565 15.35 27.97 1.42
CA ASP A 565 16.08 27.59 0.20
C ASP A 565 17.59 27.92 0.22
N ILE A 566 18.28 27.29 1.16
CA ILE A 566 19.68 27.55 1.54
C ILE A 566 20.47 26.24 1.56
N THR A 567 21.76 26.27 1.17
CA THR A 567 22.64 25.09 1.26
C THR A 567 23.03 24.78 2.70
N LEU A 568 23.29 23.50 3.01
CA LEU A 568 23.61 23.06 4.38
C LEU A 568 24.83 23.79 4.96
N GLU A 569 25.89 23.97 4.18
CA GLU A 569 27.08 24.71 4.60
C GLU A 569 26.76 26.19 4.91
N THR A 570 25.89 26.83 4.14
CA THR A 570 25.49 28.23 4.40
C THR A 570 24.57 28.33 5.62
N LEU A 571 23.69 27.35 5.83
CA LEU A 571 22.85 27.25 7.03
C LEU A 571 23.69 27.07 8.30
N GLN A 572 24.72 26.24 8.26
CA GLN A 572 25.70 26.07 9.35
C GLN A 572 26.44 27.38 9.64
N ASN A 573 26.88 28.11 8.60
CA ASN A 573 27.51 29.43 8.76
C ASN A 573 26.58 30.45 9.42
N ILE A 574 25.33 30.59 8.94
CA ILE A 574 24.35 31.50 9.54
C ILE A 574 24.00 31.10 10.98
N HIS A 575 24.04 29.81 11.33
CA HIS A 575 23.86 29.37 12.71
C HIS A 575 25.07 29.66 13.61
N GLY A 576 26.30 29.67 13.05
CA GLY A 576 27.48 30.22 13.73
C GLY A 576 27.36 31.72 14.00
N GLU A 577 26.80 32.48 13.04
CA GLU A 577 26.42 33.90 13.21
C GLU A 577 25.27 34.09 14.22
N ASN A 578 24.38 33.11 14.34
CA ASN A 578 23.15 33.14 15.16
C ASN A 578 23.10 31.92 16.10
N PRO A 579 23.93 31.88 17.17
CA PRO A 579 24.15 30.69 17.99
C PRO A 579 22.94 30.26 18.82
N ARG A 580 21.91 31.10 18.94
CA ARG A 580 20.66 30.75 19.64
C ARG A 580 19.86 29.69 18.90
N GLY A 581 19.76 29.75 17.58
CA GLY A 581 18.93 28.82 16.79
C GLY A 581 18.29 29.49 15.58
N LEU A 582 17.75 28.66 14.68
CA LEU A 582 17.11 29.09 13.43
C LEU A 582 15.88 28.22 13.14
N LEU A 583 14.89 28.80 12.47
CA LEU A 583 13.86 28.04 11.75
C LEU A 583 14.27 27.89 10.28
N TYR A 584 14.23 26.66 9.77
CA TYR A 584 14.22 26.39 8.33
C TYR A 584 12.79 26.12 7.87
N TYR A 585 12.31 26.86 6.88
CA TYR A 585 10.95 26.72 6.33
C TYR A 585 10.95 26.42 4.83
N ARG A 586 10.20 25.39 4.41
CA ARG A 586 9.92 25.11 3.00
C ARG A 586 8.49 24.62 2.80
N ASP A 587 7.67 25.46 2.17
CA ASP A 587 6.25 25.22 1.83
C ASP A 587 6.00 23.81 1.24
N GLU A 588 6.87 23.37 0.31
CA GLU A 588 6.98 21.96 -0.09
C GLU A 588 8.33 21.36 0.33
N LEU A 589 8.32 20.55 1.39
CA LEU A 589 9.51 19.88 1.96
C LEU A 589 10.16 18.90 0.99
N ALA A 590 9.41 18.40 0.00
CA ALA A 590 9.94 17.58 -1.09
C ALA A 590 11.05 18.27 -1.90
N GLY A 591 11.12 19.60 -1.86
CA GLY A 591 12.27 20.34 -2.41
C GLY A 591 13.55 20.15 -1.60
N ASN A 592 13.47 19.99 -0.26
CA ASN A 592 14.66 19.78 0.58
C ASN A 592 15.34 18.46 0.26
N THR A 593 14.59 17.36 0.24
CA THR A 593 15.10 16.02 -0.11
C THR A 593 15.74 16.00 -1.51
N LYS A 594 15.21 16.79 -2.45
CA LYS A 594 15.74 16.92 -3.82
C LYS A 594 16.95 17.85 -3.96
N SER A 595 17.19 18.76 -3.02
CA SER A 595 18.36 19.65 -3.02
C SER A 595 19.61 19.05 -2.34
N ARG A 596 19.45 17.99 -1.55
CA ARG A 596 20.57 17.24 -0.94
C ARG A 596 21.56 16.76 -2.02
N ASN A 597 22.85 16.95 -1.78
CA ASN A 597 23.97 16.56 -2.66
C ASN A 597 23.92 17.14 -4.10
N GLN A 598 23.01 18.06 -4.42
CA GLN A 598 22.79 18.55 -5.79
C GLN A 598 24.04 19.20 -6.39
N TYR A 599 24.83 19.91 -5.56
CA TYR A 599 26.09 20.55 -5.94
C TYR A 599 27.30 19.61 -5.93
N ARG A 600 27.13 18.34 -5.55
CA ARG A 600 28.18 17.30 -5.50
C ARG A 600 27.86 16.10 -6.39
N GLY A 601 27.02 16.29 -7.42
CA GLY A 601 26.65 15.24 -8.37
C GLY A 601 25.89 14.06 -7.75
N GLY A 602 25.21 14.27 -6.62
CA GLY A 602 24.53 13.21 -5.85
C GLY A 602 25.42 12.54 -4.78
N HIS A 603 26.75 12.69 -4.86
CA HIS A 603 27.69 12.08 -3.91
C HIS A 603 28.03 13.04 -2.75
N GLY A 604 27.40 12.87 -1.60
CA GLY A 604 27.67 13.67 -0.41
C GLY A 604 26.95 13.18 0.84
N ALA A 605 27.32 13.78 1.98
CA ALA A 605 26.82 13.45 3.31
C ALA A 605 25.81 14.49 3.84
N ASP A 606 25.16 15.25 2.96
CA ASP A 606 24.22 16.31 3.36
C ASP A 606 23.08 15.73 4.23
N GLU A 607 22.58 14.54 3.89
CA GLU A 607 21.55 13.85 4.67
C GLU A 607 22.01 13.52 6.10
N GLU A 608 23.18 12.91 6.26
CA GLU A 608 23.72 12.52 7.58
C GLU A 608 23.91 13.75 8.47
N ALA A 609 24.52 14.80 7.93
CA ALA A 609 24.73 16.06 8.63
C ALA A 609 23.43 16.86 8.88
N GLU A 610 22.37 16.69 8.07
CA GLU A 610 21.03 17.14 8.44
C GLU A 610 20.48 16.33 9.63
N LEU A 611 20.59 14.99 9.61
CA LEU A 611 20.03 14.10 10.64
C LEU A 611 20.67 14.30 12.03
N ASP A 612 21.90 14.80 12.09
CA ASP A 612 22.57 15.20 13.33
C ASP A 612 22.09 16.56 13.89
N GLN A 613 21.62 17.48 13.05
CA GLN A 613 20.98 18.71 13.54
C GLN A 613 19.69 18.41 14.31
N TRP A 614 19.01 17.30 14.02
CA TRP A 614 17.86 16.83 14.81
C TRP A 614 18.25 16.40 16.24
N ASN A 615 19.49 15.93 16.45
CA ASN A 615 20.03 15.61 17.78
C ASN A 615 20.46 16.88 18.55
N GLY A 616 20.56 18.04 17.89
CA GLY A 616 21.18 19.24 18.45
C GLY A 616 22.70 19.13 18.62
N SER A 617 23.34 18.19 17.91
CA SER A 617 24.77 17.92 17.93
C SER A 617 25.61 19.18 17.67
N ALA A 618 26.85 19.20 18.16
CA ALA A 618 27.76 20.31 17.89
C ALA A 618 28.06 20.43 16.39
N ILE A 619 28.04 21.65 15.86
CA ILE A 619 28.48 21.95 14.49
C ILE A 619 29.93 22.40 14.58
N LEU A 620 30.83 21.53 14.12
CA LEU A 620 32.26 21.78 14.00
C LEU A 620 32.62 21.72 12.51
N TYR A 621 33.02 22.85 11.93
CA TYR A 621 33.25 22.97 10.49
C TYR A 621 34.44 23.88 10.20
N ASP A 622 35.57 23.28 9.84
CA ASP A 622 36.80 23.98 9.48
C ASP A 622 37.05 23.91 7.97
N ARG A 623 37.14 25.06 7.34
CA ARG A 623 37.60 25.26 5.96
C ARG A 623 38.67 26.35 5.93
N SER A 624 39.44 26.40 4.84
CA SER A 624 40.52 27.38 4.61
C SER A 624 40.11 28.84 4.73
N GLU A 625 38.83 29.17 4.58
CA GLU A 625 38.30 30.54 4.62
C GLU A 625 37.43 30.85 5.85
N LYS A 626 36.88 29.81 6.52
CA LYS A 626 35.98 29.95 7.67
C LYS A 626 36.06 28.73 8.60
N SER A 627 36.08 29.01 9.91
CA SER A 627 35.86 28.04 10.97
C SER A 627 34.53 28.37 11.68
N VAL A 628 33.71 27.34 11.94
CA VAL A 628 32.50 27.43 12.75
C VAL A 628 32.61 26.38 13.86
N CYS A 629 32.62 26.84 15.10
CA CYS A 629 32.57 26.00 16.30
C CYS A 629 31.34 26.39 17.12
N LEU A 630 30.30 25.55 17.07
CA LEU A 630 29.04 25.74 17.78
C LEU A 630 28.74 24.50 18.65
N PRO A 631 29.00 24.53 19.96
CA PRO A 631 28.91 23.35 20.85
C PRO A 631 27.50 22.75 21.06
N ARG A 632 26.44 23.45 20.63
CA ARG A 632 25.04 23.02 20.68
C ARG A 632 24.36 23.57 19.42
N SER A 633 23.61 22.77 18.66
CA SER A 633 22.81 23.30 17.55
C SER A 633 21.31 23.26 17.85
N ALA A 634 20.56 24.18 17.23
CA ALA A 634 19.11 24.26 17.31
C ALA A 634 18.50 24.70 15.97
N VAL A 635 18.39 23.75 15.04
CA VAL A 635 17.78 23.96 13.71
C VAL A 635 16.43 23.25 13.65
N SER A 636 15.38 23.97 14.06
CA SER A 636 14.00 23.52 13.90
C SER A 636 13.55 23.67 12.45
N ARG A 637 12.59 22.84 12.00
CA ARG A 637 12.17 22.72 10.60
C ARG A 637 10.67 22.60 10.48
N THR A 638 10.09 23.28 9.48
CA THR A 638 8.66 23.11 9.17
C THR A 638 8.35 23.25 7.68
N GLY A 639 7.18 22.74 7.27
CA GLY A 639 6.70 22.82 5.90
C GLY A 639 5.57 21.84 5.60
N GLY A 640 5.32 21.58 4.32
CA GLY A 640 4.26 20.69 3.87
C GLY A 640 4.73 19.57 2.92
N TYR A 641 3.96 18.49 2.91
CA TYR A 641 4.00 17.46 1.85
C TYR A 641 2.61 17.29 1.22
N GLN A 642 2.57 16.79 -0.02
CA GLN A 642 1.38 16.21 -0.64
C GLN A 642 1.40 14.69 -0.42
N TRP A 643 0.23 14.03 -0.31
CA TRP A 643 0.15 12.61 0.01
C TRP A 643 0.92 11.73 -0.99
N GLU A 644 0.69 11.92 -2.28
CA GLU A 644 1.36 11.16 -3.35
C GLU A 644 2.87 11.43 -3.41
N VAL A 645 3.29 12.65 -3.09
CA VAL A 645 4.71 13.05 -3.09
C VAL A 645 5.44 12.45 -1.88
N LEU A 646 4.80 12.41 -0.71
CA LEU A 646 5.36 11.75 0.47
C LEU A 646 5.44 10.22 0.26
N ALA A 647 4.42 9.60 -0.35
CA ALA A 647 4.47 8.18 -0.69
C ALA A 647 5.63 7.85 -1.65
N GLN A 648 5.84 8.68 -2.69
CA GLN A 648 6.99 8.53 -3.60
C GLN A 648 8.35 8.69 -2.89
N LEU A 649 8.43 9.56 -1.88
CA LEU A 649 9.65 9.83 -1.13
C LEU A 649 9.94 8.76 -0.04
N MET A 650 8.91 8.13 0.51
CA MET A 650 9.03 7.00 1.44
C MET A 650 9.39 5.68 0.73
N GLY A 651 9.17 5.57 -0.58
CA GLY A 651 9.69 4.48 -1.41
C GLY A 651 9.16 3.10 -1.03
N ASP A 652 10.05 2.24 -0.52
CA ASP A 652 9.78 0.89 -0.04
C ASP A 652 9.31 0.82 1.42
N HIS A 653 9.20 1.98 2.09
CA HIS A 653 8.87 2.14 3.51
C HIS A 653 9.92 1.67 4.53
N ASN A 654 11.13 1.28 4.12
CA ASN A 654 12.14 0.81 5.07
C ASN A 654 12.84 1.95 5.86
N ASP A 655 12.82 3.20 5.34
CA ASP A 655 13.41 4.41 5.98
C ASP A 655 14.75 4.14 6.69
N PHE A 656 15.69 3.45 6.03
CA PHE A 656 16.86 2.82 6.66
C PHE A 656 17.69 3.74 7.59
N ASN A 657 17.73 5.05 7.32
CA ASN A 657 18.47 6.05 8.13
C ASN A 657 17.59 6.77 9.18
N GLY A 658 16.30 6.44 9.27
CA GLY A 658 15.29 7.07 10.11
C GLY A 658 15.00 8.52 9.74
N ASN A 659 15.09 8.88 8.46
CA ASN A 659 14.93 10.25 7.99
C ASN A 659 13.48 10.71 8.12
N TYR A 660 12.52 9.88 7.74
CA TYR A 660 11.09 10.18 7.92
C TYR A 660 10.64 9.99 9.36
N ALA A 661 11.18 8.99 10.08
CA ALA A 661 10.94 8.73 11.50
C ALA A 661 11.21 9.93 12.44
N ARG A 662 12.01 10.93 12.00
CA ARG A 662 12.31 12.16 12.75
C ARG A 662 11.28 13.30 12.56
N TRP A 663 10.29 13.16 11.67
CA TRP A 663 9.28 14.20 11.42
C TRP A 663 7.98 13.96 12.17
N LEU A 664 7.53 14.98 12.93
CA LEU A 664 6.17 15.04 13.46
C LEU A 664 5.21 15.42 12.33
N PHE A 665 4.59 14.42 11.71
CA PHE A 665 3.61 14.64 10.66
C PHE A 665 2.23 15.01 11.22
N CYS A 666 1.53 15.93 10.57
CA CYS A 666 0.12 16.23 10.84
C CYS A 666 -0.72 16.00 9.58
N ALA A 667 -1.60 15.01 9.62
CA ALA A 667 -2.51 14.61 8.56
C ALA A 667 -3.99 14.86 8.94
N ALA A 668 -4.24 15.84 9.83
CA ALA A 668 -5.55 16.20 10.35
C ALA A 668 -6.59 16.53 9.26
N LYS A 669 -7.86 16.22 9.55
CA LYS A 669 -8.99 16.36 8.63
C LYS A 669 -9.49 17.80 8.59
N THR A 670 -9.06 18.58 7.59
CA THR A 670 -9.54 19.96 7.39
C THR A 670 -11.05 20.02 7.11
N PRO A 671 -11.77 21.05 7.60
CA PRO A 671 -13.16 21.31 7.22
C PRO A 671 -13.30 21.69 5.75
N LEU A 672 -14.55 21.80 5.28
CA LEU A 672 -14.83 22.34 3.93
C LEU A 672 -14.52 23.83 3.90
N ARG A 673 -13.71 24.25 2.92
CA ARG A 673 -13.20 25.62 2.71
C ARG A 673 -14.24 26.66 2.27
N TYR A 674 -15.43 26.65 2.87
CA TYR A 674 -16.50 27.61 2.61
C TYR A 674 -16.22 28.93 3.36
N LEU A 675 -15.87 29.99 2.62
CA LEU A 675 -15.71 31.33 3.18
C LEU A 675 -17.07 31.96 3.49
N ARG A 676 -17.28 32.44 4.71
CA ARG A 676 -18.53 33.07 5.17
C ARG A 676 -18.49 34.57 4.97
N LEU A 677 -18.33 35.02 3.72
CA LEU A 677 -18.06 36.42 3.35
C LEU A 677 -19.08 37.48 3.84
N LEU A 678 -20.27 37.06 4.28
CA LEU A 678 -21.30 37.93 4.87
C LEU A 678 -21.22 38.02 6.42
N ARG A 679 -20.24 37.35 7.04
CA ARG A 679 -19.91 37.45 8.46
C ARG A 679 -18.55 38.11 8.56
N GLU A 680 -18.50 39.32 9.11
CA GLU A 680 -17.26 39.93 9.57
C GLU A 680 -16.79 39.18 10.82
N ASP A 681 -16.06 38.09 10.60
CA ASP A 681 -15.22 37.49 11.62
C ASP A 681 -14.14 38.54 11.97
N LYS A 682 -14.12 39.00 13.23
CA LYS A 682 -13.18 40.04 13.70
C LYS A 682 -11.73 39.56 13.54
N ASP A 683 -10.80 40.52 13.53
CA ASP A 683 -9.40 40.17 13.77
C ASP A 683 -9.29 39.47 15.14
N THR A 684 -8.54 38.37 15.15
CA THR A 684 -8.33 37.50 16.30
C THR A 684 -7.18 37.98 17.18
N GLY A 685 -6.35 38.91 16.70
CA GLY A 685 -5.14 39.37 17.42
C GLY A 685 -4.01 38.33 17.43
N ILE A 686 -4.09 37.32 16.56
CA ILE A 686 -3.11 36.23 16.48
C ILE A 686 -1.71 36.72 16.09
N SER A 687 -1.61 37.77 15.27
CA SER A 687 -0.33 38.35 14.84
C SER A 687 0.41 38.97 16.02
N GLU A 688 -0.30 39.73 16.85
CA GLU A 688 0.18 40.39 18.05
C GLU A 688 0.56 39.36 19.12
N ALA A 689 -0.29 38.36 19.35
CA ALA A 689 -0.04 37.28 20.30
C ALA A 689 1.20 36.45 19.94
N LEU A 690 1.40 36.13 18.65
CA LEU A 690 2.60 35.46 18.15
C LEU A 690 3.84 36.35 18.22
N THR A 691 3.72 37.64 17.89
CA THR A 691 4.84 38.60 17.97
C THR A 691 5.32 38.75 19.42
N TYR A 692 4.39 38.84 20.38
CA TYR A 692 4.67 38.80 21.81
C TYR A 692 5.41 37.50 22.18
N LEU A 693 4.83 36.34 21.88
CA LEU A 693 5.41 35.03 22.19
C LEU A 693 6.83 34.87 21.62
N TYR A 694 7.05 35.22 20.36
CA TYR A 694 8.36 35.10 19.70
C TYR A 694 9.42 36.09 20.21
N THR A 695 8.99 37.17 20.85
CA THR A 695 9.87 38.19 21.47
C THR A 695 10.21 37.80 22.91
N GLU A 696 9.26 37.30 23.70
CA GLU A 696 9.53 36.84 25.07
C GLU A 696 10.32 35.51 25.10
N LEU A 697 10.09 34.59 24.15
CA LEU A 697 10.89 33.35 24.03
C LEU A 697 12.38 33.61 23.73
N GLU A 698 12.75 34.79 23.21
CA GLU A 698 14.14 35.22 23.07
C GLU A 698 14.77 35.68 24.39
N LYS A 699 13.95 36.12 25.36
CA LYS A 699 14.40 36.59 26.68
C LYS A 699 14.55 35.44 27.67
N VAL A 700 14.09 34.23 27.33
CA VAL A 700 14.33 33.00 28.11
C VAL A 700 15.85 32.79 28.26
N PRO A 701 16.38 32.66 29.49
CA PRO A 701 17.81 32.48 29.74
C PRO A 701 18.28 31.08 29.36
N GLN A 702 19.60 30.91 29.21
CA GLN A 702 20.18 29.57 29.00
C GLN A 702 20.07 28.75 30.28
N GLN A 703 19.29 27.67 30.25
CA GLN A 703 18.97 26.85 31.41
C GLN A 703 18.78 25.36 31.02
N ASP A 704 19.26 24.48 31.90
CA ASP A 704 19.04 23.04 31.81
C ASP A 704 17.84 22.67 32.70
N TYR A 705 16.81 22.06 32.12
CA TYR A 705 15.55 21.70 32.78
C TYR A 705 15.55 20.25 33.25
N LEU A 706 14.86 20.00 34.36
CA LEU A 706 14.81 18.71 35.06
C LEU A 706 13.36 18.20 35.14
N LEU A 707 13.19 16.89 35.25
CA LEU A 707 11.90 16.26 35.50
C LEU A 707 11.59 16.22 37.01
N SER A 708 10.33 16.47 37.40
CA SER A 708 9.84 16.09 38.72
C SER A 708 9.79 14.57 38.88
N TYR A 709 9.60 14.08 40.11
CA TYR A 709 9.44 12.64 40.37
C TYR A 709 8.26 12.04 39.58
N GLU A 710 7.09 12.70 39.62
CA GLU A 710 5.89 12.35 38.85
C GLU A 710 6.19 12.30 37.33
N ALA A 711 6.88 13.32 36.81
CA ALA A 711 7.22 13.41 35.39
C ALA A 711 8.23 12.33 34.96
N MET A 712 9.12 11.88 35.86
CA MET A 712 9.98 10.72 35.62
C MET A 712 9.17 9.42 35.57
N GLN A 713 8.24 9.20 36.52
CA GLN A 713 7.41 7.99 36.54
C GLN A 713 6.51 7.87 35.30
N LEU A 714 5.87 8.98 34.89
CA LEU A 714 5.04 9.04 33.68
C LEU A 714 5.87 8.77 32.42
N LEU A 715 7.04 9.41 32.28
CA LEU A 715 7.90 9.22 31.13
C LEU A 715 8.50 7.81 31.08
N GLU A 716 8.89 7.23 32.22
CA GLU A 716 9.42 5.85 32.30
C GLU A 716 8.35 4.82 31.92
N THR A 717 7.12 4.99 32.41
CA THR A 717 5.98 4.12 32.06
C THR A 717 5.67 4.18 30.56
N TRP A 718 5.61 5.39 29.99
CA TRP A 718 5.41 5.59 28.56
C TRP A 718 6.58 5.08 27.71
N GLN A 719 7.82 5.21 28.19
CA GLN A 719 9.01 4.73 27.48
C GLN A 719 9.00 3.20 27.38
N HIS A 720 8.69 2.50 28.46
CA HIS A 720 8.54 1.04 28.43
C HIS A 720 7.42 0.59 27.47
N GLN A 721 6.29 1.30 27.45
CA GLN A 721 5.20 1.04 26.49
C GLN A 721 5.62 1.26 25.03
N LEU A 722 6.42 2.30 24.74
CA LEU A 722 6.98 2.53 23.41
C LEU A 722 7.98 1.44 23.00
N VAL A 723 8.83 0.97 23.92
CA VAL A 723 9.79 -0.12 23.68
C VAL A 723 9.08 -1.44 23.40
N ASP A 724 8.11 -1.83 24.24
CA ASP A 724 7.32 -3.03 24.01
C ASP A 724 6.56 -2.97 22.67
N ALA A 725 5.93 -1.83 22.38
CA ALA A 725 5.24 -1.62 21.11
C ALA A 725 6.18 -1.64 19.89
N GLN A 726 7.44 -1.21 20.04
CA GLN A 726 8.46 -1.33 19.00
C GLN A 726 8.83 -2.79 18.73
N GLN A 727 9.03 -3.60 19.78
CA GLN A 727 9.32 -5.04 19.63
C GLN A 727 8.14 -5.82 19.03
N CYS A 728 6.91 -5.37 19.32
CA CYS A 728 5.68 -5.99 18.80
C CYS A 728 5.31 -5.54 17.36
N GLU A 729 5.93 -4.50 16.80
CA GLU A 729 5.62 -3.97 15.46
C GLU A 729 6.41 -4.70 14.36
N ASP A 730 5.72 -5.16 13.32
CA ASP A 730 6.29 -5.96 12.24
C ASP A 730 6.90 -5.10 11.11
N ALA A 731 6.52 -3.81 11.00
CA ALA A 731 6.98 -2.90 9.96
C ALA A 731 8.25 -2.11 10.37
N PHE A 732 9.40 -2.41 9.77
CA PHE A 732 10.70 -1.84 10.13
C PHE A 732 10.75 -0.30 10.14
N GLY A 733 10.30 0.38 9.06
CA GLY A 733 10.24 1.85 9.02
C GLY A 733 9.22 2.50 9.98
N LEU A 734 8.41 1.70 10.67
CA LEU A 734 7.56 2.12 11.79
C LEU A 734 8.22 1.83 13.15
N GLN A 735 8.96 0.73 13.30
CA GLN A 735 9.82 0.49 14.48
C GLN A 735 10.78 1.67 14.74
N LEU A 736 11.37 2.21 13.66
CA LEU A 736 12.30 3.35 13.74
C LEU A 736 11.68 4.64 14.32
N ALA A 737 10.34 4.77 14.32
CA ALA A 737 9.65 5.95 14.83
C ALA A 737 9.53 5.97 16.37
N PHE A 738 9.39 4.81 17.04
CA PHE A 738 9.14 4.76 18.49
C PHE A 738 10.24 5.45 19.32
N PRO A 739 11.56 5.24 19.08
CA PRO A 739 12.61 5.96 19.80
C PRO A 739 12.66 7.47 19.48
N LYS A 740 12.07 7.90 18.37
CA LYS A 740 11.98 9.33 18.01
C LYS A 740 10.79 9.98 18.70
N ILE A 741 9.68 9.25 18.86
CA ILE A 741 8.52 9.67 19.67
C ILE A 741 8.88 9.72 21.16
N GLU A 742 9.68 8.79 21.68
CA GLU A 742 10.24 8.87 23.04
C GLU A 742 11.01 10.20 23.23
N ALA A 743 12.01 10.44 22.37
CA ALA A 743 12.79 11.67 22.38
C ALA A 743 11.90 12.92 22.25
N TYR A 744 10.90 12.89 21.36
CA TYR A 744 9.94 13.99 21.19
C TYR A 744 9.02 14.19 22.39
N THR A 745 8.71 13.18 23.19
CA THR A 745 7.90 13.33 24.41
C THR A 745 8.60 14.27 25.39
N ALA A 746 9.89 14.05 25.64
CA ALA A 746 10.70 14.94 26.47
C ALA A 746 10.82 16.36 25.88
N ARG A 747 10.92 16.49 24.55
CA ARG A 747 10.95 17.80 23.86
C ARG A 747 9.61 18.53 23.96
N LEU A 748 8.49 17.83 23.82
CA LEU A 748 7.13 18.36 23.96
C LEU A 748 6.89 18.85 25.39
N ALA A 749 7.30 18.08 26.41
CA ALA A 749 7.22 18.50 27.81
C ALA A 749 8.00 19.80 28.06
N LEU A 750 9.25 19.87 27.56
CA LEU A 750 10.08 21.08 27.63
C LEU A 750 9.44 22.28 26.90
N TRP A 751 8.82 22.04 25.74
CA TRP A 751 8.18 23.07 24.92
C TRP A 751 6.92 23.63 25.61
N LEU A 752 6.02 22.76 26.06
CA LEU A 752 4.80 23.13 26.79
C LEU A 752 5.14 23.93 28.06
N HIS A 753 6.13 23.47 28.81
CA HIS A 753 6.60 24.13 30.04
C HIS A 753 7.06 25.57 29.80
N VAL A 754 7.93 25.78 28.80
CA VAL A 754 8.51 27.10 28.50
C VAL A 754 7.49 28.01 27.82
N VAL A 755 6.69 27.51 26.88
CA VAL A 755 5.70 28.31 26.16
C VAL A 755 4.57 28.77 27.07
N ASN A 756 3.99 27.89 27.90
CA ASN A 756 2.90 28.30 28.78
C ASN A 756 3.35 29.24 29.91
N ALA A 757 4.56 29.05 30.47
CA ALA A 757 5.13 30.03 31.38
C ALA A 757 5.25 31.43 30.73
N VAL A 758 5.77 31.50 29.50
CA VAL A 758 5.87 32.76 28.75
C VAL A 758 4.50 33.35 28.42
N LEU A 759 3.50 32.54 28.06
CA LEU A 759 2.13 33.00 27.80
C LEU A 759 1.41 33.51 29.07
N ARG A 760 1.87 33.15 30.28
CA ARG A 760 1.44 33.75 31.56
C ARG A 760 2.28 34.96 31.99
N GLY A 761 3.31 35.33 31.22
CA GLY A 761 4.28 36.37 31.61
C GLY A 761 5.26 35.94 32.70
N GLU A 762 5.36 34.64 32.97
CA GLU A 762 6.22 34.05 34.00
C GLU A 762 7.60 33.65 33.44
N ARG A 763 8.58 33.45 34.32
CA ARG A 763 9.81 32.74 33.98
C ARG A 763 9.62 31.24 34.25
N PRO A 764 9.93 30.34 33.30
CA PRO A 764 9.76 28.91 33.50
C PRO A 764 10.67 28.38 34.62
N SER A 765 10.09 27.61 35.54
CA SER A 765 10.81 26.93 36.62
C SER A 765 11.80 25.89 36.07
N GLN A 766 12.81 25.51 36.85
CA GLN A 766 13.76 24.49 36.40
C GLN A 766 13.14 23.08 36.32
N ALA A 767 12.19 22.76 37.20
CA ALA A 767 11.48 21.48 37.22
C ALA A 767 10.21 21.52 36.37
N ILE A 768 10.01 20.49 35.54
CA ILE A 768 8.82 20.18 34.75
C ILE A 768 7.96 19.20 35.55
N ASN A 769 6.66 19.47 35.71
CA ASN A 769 5.73 18.71 36.57
C ASN A 769 5.03 17.53 35.84
N GLY A 770 4.29 16.71 36.60
CA GLY A 770 3.55 15.56 36.05
C GLY A 770 2.52 15.94 34.98
N ASP A 771 1.68 16.95 35.23
CA ASP A 771 0.64 17.44 34.29
C ASP A 771 1.23 17.88 32.94
N THR A 772 2.40 18.53 32.91
CA THR A 772 3.07 18.89 31.65
C THR A 772 3.63 17.67 30.92
N MET A 773 4.04 16.63 31.64
CA MET A 773 4.48 15.37 31.04
C MET A 773 3.30 14.55 30.48
N GLU A 774 2.18 14.48 31.21
CA GLU A 774 0.94 13.85 30.73
C GLU A 774 0.48 14.46 29.40
N LYS A 775 0.39 15.79 29.34
CA LYS A 775 0.09 16.56 28.12
C LYS A 775 1.10 16.31 27.00
N ALA A 776 2.37 16.11 27.32
CA ALA A 776 3.39 15.77 26.34
C ALA A 776 3.26 14.35 25.79
N ILE A 777 2.84 13.39 26.63
CA ILE A 777 2.53 12.00 26.24
C ILE A 777 1.29 11.97 25.33
N GLU A 778 0.23 12.72 25.65
CA GLU A 778 -0.95 12.88 24.78
C GLU A 778 -0.56 13.37 23.36
N LEU A 779 0.26 14.43 23.28
CA LEU A 779 0.75 14.96 22.01
C LEU A 779 1.68 13.98 21.28
N ALA A 780 2.57 13.29 22.00
CA ALA A 780 3.46 12.29 21.43
C ALA A 780 2.69 11.09 20.85
N ALA A 781 1.67 10.61 21.56
CA ALA A 781 0.76 9.56 21.10
C ALA A 781 -0.05 9.99 19.87
N TYR A 782 -0.54 11.23 19.82
CA TYR A 782 -1.16 11.80 18.62
C TYR A 782 -0.23 11.77 17.42
N TYR A 783 1.01 12.28 17.54
CA TYR A 783 1.95 12.27 16.41
C TYR A 783 2.40 10.86 16.00
N LEU A 784 2.53 9.91 16.93
CA LEU A 784 2.74 8.50 16.60
C LEU A 784 1.55 7.92 15.81
N TRP A 785 0.31 8.28 16.18
CA TRP A 785 -0.88 7.87 15.41
C TRP A 785 -0.92 8.52 14.01
N GLN A 786 -0.55 9.79 13.87
CA GLN A 786 -0.42 10.45 12.55
C GLN A 786 0.64 9.75 11.68
N TYR A 787 1.79 9.37 12.25
CA TYR A 787 2.84 8.62 11.56
C TYR A 787 2.33 7.24 11.12
N ARG A 788 1.68 6.47 12.02
CA ARG A 788 1.02 5.19 11.70
C ARG A 788 0.00 5.35 10.57
N LEU A 789 -0.85 6.38 10.62
CA LEU A 789 -1.85 6.68 9.58
C LEU A 789 -1.20 6.94 8.21
N ILE A 790 -0.08 7.65 8.17
CA ILE A 790 0.67 7.93 6.93
C ILE A 790 1.34 6.66 6.41
N HIS A 791 1.99 5.89 7.29
CA HIS A 791 2.62 4.62 6.93
C HIS A 791 1.58 3.67 6.32
N THR A 792 0.47 3.39 7.02
CA THR A 792 -0.61 2.52 6.53
C THR A 792 -1.28 3.04 5.25
N HIS A 793 -1.32 4.35 5.03
CA HIS A 793 -1.90 4.92 3.81
C HIS A 793 -0.98 4.77 2.59
N ASN A 794 0.32 4.93 2.80
CA ASN A 794 1.32 5.01 1.75
C ASN A 794 1.96 3.66 1.39
N SER A 795 1.88 2.64 2.27
CA SER A 795 2.53 1.33 2.13
C SER A 795 2.49 0.78 0.68
N PRO A 796 3.62 0.26 0.14
CA PRO A 796 3.67 -0.21 -1.25
C PRO A 796 2.84 -1.48 -1.43
N ASP A 797 2.81 -2.31 -0.38
CA ASP A 797 1.97 -3.48 -0.30
C ASP A 797 0.51 -3.11 -0.48
N SER A 798 -0.15 -3.87 -1.35
CA SER A 798 -1.62 -3.94 -1.40
C SER A 798 -2.15 -4.75 -0.21
N GLY A 799 -1.61 -4.50 0.99
CA GLY A 799 -2.02 -5.11 2.24
C GLY A 799 -3.43 -4.68 2.62
N LEU A 800 -4.20 -5.64 3.15
CA LEU A 800 -5.64 -5.50 3.34
C LEU A 800 -6.00 -4.29 4.25
N ALA A 801 -5.14 -3.94 5.22
CA ALA A 801 -5.31 -2.76 6.07
C ALA A 801 -5.17 -1.42 5.30
N ALA A 802 -4.16 -1.30 4.42
CA ALA A 802 -3.95 -0.11 3.58
C ALA A 802 -5.12 0.07 2.60
N ILE A 803 -5.57 -1.02 1.99
CA ILE A 803 -6.75 -1.06 1.13
C ILE A 803 -8.01 -0.66 1.91
N ALA A 804 -8.24 -1.23 3.09
CA ALA A 804 -9.43 -0.98 3.89
C ALA A 804 -9.49 0.47 4.40
N LEU A 805 -8.36 1.09 4.74
CA LEU A 805 -8.28 2.52 5.02
C LEU A 805 -8.66 3.36 3.79
N LYS A 806 -8.22 2.96 2.58
CA LYS A 806 -8.56 3.63 1.32
C LYS A 806 -10.04 3.43 0.95
N ILE A 807 -10.63 2.27 1.27
CA ILE A 807 -12.09 2.03 1.22
C ILE A 807 -12.80 3.00 2.16
N GLN A 808 -12.46 3.02 3.46
CA GLN A 808 -13.13 3.88 4.44
C GLN A 808 -13.02 5.37 4.05
N LYS A 809 -11.83 5.86 3.66
CA LYS A 809 -11.63 7.25 3.15
C LYS A 809 -12.42 7.56 1.87
N PHE A 810 -12.77 6.56 1.06
CA PHE A 810 -13.64 6.72 -0.10
C PHE A 810 -15.12 6.77 0.32
N VAL A 811 -15.55 5.84 1.19
CA VAL A 811 -16.96 5.72 1.59
C VAL A 811 -17.37 6.87 2.51
N GLU A 812 -16.52 7.32 3.44
CA GLU A 812 -16.71 8.56 4.23
C GLU A 812 -16.98 9.80 3.35
N ARG A 813 -16.57 9.79 2.06
CA ARG A 813 -16.77 10.91 1.12
C ARG A 813 -18.02 10.77 0.25
N VAL A 814 -18.48 9.53 0.00
CA VAL A 814 -19.59 9.23 -0.94
C VAL A 814 -20.88 8.84 -0.19
N GLY A 815 -20.78 8.52 1.10
CA GLY A 815 -21.89 8.11 1.97
C GLY A 815 -22.15 6.61 1.95
N ASN A 816 -22.00 5.95 0.80
CA ASN A 816 -21.99 4.49 0.66
C ASN A 816 -21.24 4.08 -0.62
N ALA A 817 -20.91 2.79 -0.76
CA ALA A 817 -20.30 2.26 -1.99
C ALA A 817 -20.59 0.77 -2.20
N THR A 818 -20.85 0.37 -3.45
CA THR A 818 -20.78 -1.04 -3.88
C THR A 818 -19.33 -1.43 -4.19
N ALA A 819 -19.04 -2.74 -4.25
CA ALA A 819 -17.74 -3.25 -4.69
C ALA A 819 -17.30 -2.68 -6.07
N SER A 820 -18.23 -2.44 -6.99
CA SER A 820 -17.96 -1.82 -8.30
C SER A 820 -17.65 -0.32 -8.21
N ALA A 821 -18.28 0.41 -7.29
CA ALA A 821 -17.96 1.81 -7.02
C ALA A 821 -16.56 1.93 -6.39
N LEU A 822 -16.24 1.06 -5.42
CA LEU A 822 -14.92 0.95 -4.83
C LEU A 822 -13.85 0.61 -5.87
N LYS A 823 -14.07 -0.42 -6.70
CA LYS A 823 -13.16 -0.87 -7.76
C LYS A 823 -12.86 0.19 -8.81
N SER A 824 -13.79 1.11 -9.09
CA SER A 824 -13.58 2.20 -10.05
C SER A 824 -12.97 3.45 -9.39
N GLY A 825 -13.41 3.79 -8.17
CA GLY A 825 -13.04 5.00 -7.45
C GLY A 825 -11.71 4.94 -6.69
N VAL A 826 -11.30 3.76 -6.18
CA VAL A 826 -9.99 3.54 -5.56
C VAL A 826 -9.05 2.95 -6.61
N ARG A 827 -7.85 3.52 -6.77
CA ARG A 827 -6.90 3.12 -7.82
C ARG A 827 -6.47 1.66 -7.66
N ASP A 828 -6.15 1.27 -6.44
CA ASP A 828 -5.46 0.01 -6.13
C ASP A 828 -6.40 -1.19 -6.28
N LEU A 829 -7.68 -1.00 -5.93
CA LEU A 829 -8.76 -1.97 -6.11
C LEU A 829 -9.06 -2.34 -7.57
N ARG A 830 -8.57 -1.56 -8.56
CA ARG A 830 -8.86 -1.80 -9.99
C ARG A 830 -8.39 -3.17 -10.47
N LYS A 831 -7.32 -3.70 -9.88
CA LYS A 831 -6.75 -5.03 -10.21
C LYS A 831 -7.41 -6.19 -9.46
N MET A 832 -8.01 -5.95 -8.30
CA MET A 832 -8.57 -7.01 -7.44
C MET A 832 -9.87 -7.61 -8.01
N ALA A 833 -10.18 -8.86 -7.66
CA ALA A 833 -11.48 -9.46 -7.96
C ALA A 833 -12.60 -8.73 -7.21
N THR A 834 -13.80 -8.63 -7.81
CA THR A 834 -14.94 -7.95 -7.18
C THR A 834 -15.35 -8.63 -5.87
N ASP A 835 -15.16 -9.94 -5.77
CA ASP A 835 -15.47 -10.77 -4.61
C ASP A 835 -14.47 -10.61 -3.46
N GLN A 836 -13.18 -10.39 -3.75
CA GLN A 836 -12.20 -9.97 -2.75
C GLN A 836 -12.57 -8.60 -2.15
N ILE A 837 -13.14 -7.69 -2.96
CA ILE A 837 -13.63 -6.40 -2.47
C ILE A 837 -14.88 -6.57 -1.59
N ARG A 838 -15.78 -7.52 -1.92
CA ARG A 838 -16.93 -7.89 -1.06
C ARG A 838 -16.48 -8.50 0.27
N GLN A 839 -15.50 -9.41 0.25
CA GLN A 839 -14.89 -9.96 1.46
C GLN A 839 -14.29 -8.85 2.33
N LEU A 840 -13.53 -7.92 1.75
CA LEU A 840 -13.01 -6.74 2.46
C LEU A 840 -14.11 -5.85 3.07
N MET A 841 -15.22 -5.62 2.35
CA MET A 841 -16.39 -4.89 2.86
C MET A 841 -17.02 -5.62 4.06
N GLN A 842 -17.12 -6.94 4.02
CA GLN A 842 -17.65 -7.75 5.11
C GLN A 842 -16.71 -7.77 6.31
N THR A 843 -15.40 -7.91 6.11
CA THR A 843 -14.37 -7.83 7.18
C THR A 843 -14.39 -6.47 7.86
N LEU A 844 -14.53 -5.37 7.10
CA LEU A 844 -14.69 -4.02 7.65
C LEU A 844 -15.96 -3.87 8.51
N ALA A 845 -17.07 -4.45 8.08
CA ALA A 845 -18.34 -4.40 8.82
C ALA A 845 -18.33 -5.29 10.07
N ASN A 846 -17.79 -6.51 9.96
CA ASN A 846 -17.60 -7.43 11.10
C ASN A 846 -16.68 -6.81 12.16
N ALA A 847 -15.74 -5.95 11.77
CA ALA A 847 -14.88 -5.18 12.67
C ALA A 847 -15.50 -3.85 13.18
N GLY A 848 -16.74 -3.52 12.79
CA GLY A 848 -17.54 -2.39 13.30
C GLY A 848 -17.42 -1.06 12.54
N TYR A 849 -16.65 -1.00 11.44
CA TYR A 849 -16.38 0.27 10.71
C TYR A 849 -17.48 0.67 9.73
N GLY A 850 -18.43 -0.22 9.50
CA GLY A 850 -19.62 0.02 8.69
C GLY A 850 -20.64 -1.09 8.88
N CYS A 851 -21.75 -0.98 8.15
CA CYS A 851 -22.63 -2.10 7.90
C CYS A 851 -22.60 -2.46 6.40
N VAL A 852 -22.69 -3.76 6.12
CA VAL A 852 -23.00 -4.25 4.77
C VAL A 852 -24.51 -4.44 4.66
N THR A 853 -25.07 -4.03 3.52
CA THR A 853 -26.49 -4.17 3.19
C THR A 853 -26.64 -4.77 1.80
N GLY A 854 -27.53 -5.73 1.64
CA GLY A 854 -27.66 -6.51 0.40
C GLY A 854 -26.55 -7.56 0.22
N GLU A 855 -26.78 -8.49 -0.70
CA GLU A 855 -25.95 -9.68 -0.91
C GLU A 855 -25.33 -9.72 -2.30
N GLY A 856 -24.14 -10.33 -2.42
CA GLY A 856 -23.48 -10.58 -3.70
C GLY A 856 -23.41 -9.34 -4.61
N ALA A 857 -24.16 -9.35 -5.72
CA ALA A 857 -24.20 -8.25 -6.67
C ALA A 857 -24.82 -6.95 -6.13
N SER A 858 -25.75 -7.03 -5.16
CA SER A 858 -26.41 -5.87 -4.55
C SER A 858 -25.70 -5.35 -3.30
N MET A 859 -24.60 -5.98 -2.89
CA MET A 859 -23.85 -5.62 -1.68
C MET A 859 -23.34 -4.17 -1.69
N VAL A 860 -23.82 -3.37 -0.75
CA VAL A 860 -23.43 -1.98 -0.45
C VAL A 860 -22.79 -1.93 0.93
N TYR A 861 -21.63 -1.31 1.05
CA TYR A 861 -21.01 -0.94 2.31
C TYR A 861 -21.34 0.50 2.66
N VAL A 862 -21.83 0.71 3.88
CA VAL A 862 -22.19 2.01 4.48
C VAL A 862 -21.27 2.21 5.69
N PRO A 863 -20.56 3.34 5.84
CA PRO A 863 -19.62 3.52 6.93
C PRO A 863 -20.38 3.89 8.21
N THR A 864 -19.93 3.39 9.36
CA THR A 864 -20.50 3.80 10.65
C THR A 864 -20.21 5.29 10.82
N PRO A 865 -21.24 6.14 11.07
CA PRO A 865 -21.00 7.57 11.22
C PRO A 865 -20.13 7.83 12.44
N SER A 866 -18.96 8.44 12.24
CA SER A 866 -18.21 9.06 13.33
C SER A 866 -19.07 10.12 14.00
N SER A 867 -18.91 10.33 15.30
CA SER A 867 -19.61 11.33 16.13
C SER A 867 -19.25 12.78 15.77
N ALA A 868 -19.65 13.21 14.57
CA ALA A 868 -19.64 14.57 14.07
C ALA A 868 -20.95 14.79 13.30
N SER A 869 -21.72 15.82 13.69
CA SER A 869 -23.18 15.83 13.53
C SER A 869 -23.70 15.80 12.07
N PRO A 870 -24.80 15.06 11.80
CA PRO A 870 -25.41 15.04 10.48
C PRO A 870 -26.26 16.30 10.23
N LEU A 871 -25.77 17.20 9.36
CA LEU A 871 -26.59 18.28 8.81
C LEU A 871 -27.55 17.73 7.73
N GLY A 872 -28.64 17.12 8.19
CA GLY A 872 -29.71 16.62 7.34
C GLY A 872 -30.49 17.73 6.64
N ARG A 873 -30.98 17.45 5.43
CA ARG A 873 -32.03 18.27 4.81
C ARG A 873 -33.38 17.88 5.37
N ASN A 874 -34.05 18.83 6.03
CA ASN A 874 -35.39 19.31 5.65
C ASN A 874 -35.88 20.31 6.70
N GLY A 875 -36.53 21.37 6.24
CA GLY A 875 -37.21 22.32 7.13
C GLY A 875 -38.73 22.09 7.12
N LYS A 876 -39.34 22.18 8.30
CA LYS A 876 -40.66 22.78 8.54
C LYS A 876 -40.72 23.23 10.01
N SER A 877 -41.68 24.09 10.32
CA SER A 877 -41.85 24.68 11.65
C SER A 877 -42.37 23.67 12.68
N ASP A 878 -42.18 23.94 13.97
CA ASP A 878 -43.25 24.48 14.82
C ASP A 878 -42.68 24.99 16.16
N THR A 879 -43.54 25.50 17.05
CA THR A 879 -43.19 26.50 18.07
C THR A 879 -43.11 26.00 19.52
N VAL A 880 -42.10 26.50 20.24
CA VAL A 880 -42.11 26.90 21.68
C VAL A 880 -42.43 25.83 22.75
N SER A 881 -41.47 25.59 23.65
CA SER A 881 -41.64 25.75 25.12
C SER A 881 -40.31 25.56 25.87
N ASN A 882 -40.23 26.08 27.11
CA ASN A 882 -39.04 26.00 27.97
C ASN A 882 -39.02 24.70 28.80
N GLY A 883 -37.82 24.18 29.06
CA GLY A 883 -37.53 23.18 30.09
C GLY A 883 -36.09 23.31 30.59
N GLN A 884 -35.88 23.25 31.91
CA GLN A 884 -34.56 23.34 32.56
C GLN A 884 -34.06 21.94 32.98
N PHE A 885 -32.81 21.89 33.49
CA PHE A 885 -32.19 20.79 34.25
C PHE A 885 -31.74 19.54 33.43
N VAL A 886 -30.65 18.84 33.76
CA VAL A 886 -29.59 19.02 34.79
C VAL A 886 -28.21 18.80 34.13
N ASN A 887 -27.13 19.35 34.70
CA ASN A 887 -25.76 18.87 34.42
C ASN A 887 -25.51 17.50 35.06
N SER A 888 -24.82 16.61 34.36
CA SER A 888 -24.03 15.53 34.96
C SER A 888 -22.71 15.41 34.21
N ALA A 889 -21.61 15.81 34.85
CA ALA A 889 -20.28 15.53 34.32
C ALA A 889 -19.98 14.03 34.43
N ALA A 890 -19.41 13.46 33.38
CA ALA A 890 -18.79 12.14 33.39
C ALA A 890 -17.35 12.33 32.91
N GLU A 891 -16.39 11.95 33.75
CA GLU A 891 -14.96 12.17 33.49
C GLU A 891 -14.48 11.24 32.36
N PHE A 892 -13.75 11.80 31.39
CA PHE A 892 -13.27 11.06 30.23
C PHE A 892 -11.77 10.78 30.38
N THR A 893 -11.43 9.73 31.12
CA THR A 893 -10.04 9.34 31.39
C THR A 893 -9.35 8.83 30.12
N ALA A 894 -8.16 9.36 29.82
CA ALA A 894 -7.47 9.14 28.54
C ALA A 894 -6.78 7.75 28.41
N THR A 895 -6.95 6.85 29.38
CA THR A 895 -6.23 5.55 29.45
C THR A 895 -6.54 4.61 28.30
N SER A 896 -7.74 4.67 27.71
CA SER A 896 -8.20 3.74 26.67
C SER A 896 -7.36 3.70 25.38
N GLY A 897 -6.44 4.67 25.21
CA GLY A 897 -5.44 4.64 24.13
C GLY A 897 -4.27 3.69 24.37
N VAL A 898 -3.93 3.45 25.65
CA VAL A 898 -2.76 2.69 26.12
C VAL A 898 -3.07 1.20 26.19
N ASP A 899 -4.22 0.83 26.77
CA ASP A 899 -4.66 -0.55 26.98
C ASP A 899 -4.68 -1.37 25.67
N SER A 900 -4.95 -0.71 24.54
CA SER A 900 -4.98 -1.33 23.20
C SER A 900 -3.62 -1.79 22.68
N ILE A 901 -2.52 -1.30 23.26
CA ILE A 901 -1.14 -1.66 22.86
C ILE A 901 -0.65 -2.83 23.70
N ASP A 902 -0.81 -2.72 25.03
CA ASP A 902 -0.44 -3.77 25.98
C ASP A 902 -1.15 -5.09 25.66
N ALA A 903 -2.47 -5.05 25.41
CA ALA A 903 -3.24 -6.24 25.01
C ALA A 903 -2.76 -6.93 23.71
N GLN A 904 -2.04 -6.25 22.81
CA GLN A 904 -1.43 -6.88 21.63
C GLN A 904 -0.08 -7.54 21.99
N CYS A 905 0.74 -6.91 22.83
CA CYS A 905 2.01 -7.48 23.27
C CYS A 905 1.82 -8.63 24.28
N GLN A 906 0.87 -8.55 25.21
CA GLN A 906 0.52 -9.65 26.12
C GLN A 906 0.11 -10.91 25.36
N LEU A 907 -0.71 -10.78 24.30
CA LEU A 907 -1.11 -11.93 23.50
C LEU A 907 0.04 -12.49 22.64
N LYS A 908 0.91 -11.64 22.05
CA LYS A 908 2.14 -12.10 21.39
C LYS A 908 3.05 -12.84 22.38
N ARG A 909 3.21 -12.32 23.61
CA ARG A 909 3.97 -12.97 24.69
C ARG A 909 3.39 -14.33 25.06
N GLN A 910 2.09 -14.41 25.37
CA GLN A 910 1.40 -15.68 25.69
C GLN A 910 1.58 -16.73 24.58
N LEU A 911 1.42 -16.33 23.30
CA LEU A 911 1.65 -17.22 22.16
C LEU A 911 3.12 -17.68 22.06
N SER A 912 4.09 -16.81 22.35
CA SER A 912 5.51 -17.19 22.37
C SER A 912 5.90 -18.10 23.53
N THR A 913 5.31 -17.93 24.73
CA THR A 913 5.55 -18.81 25.88
C THR A 913 5.03 -20.22 25.62
N ILE A 914 3.89 -20.36 24.94
CA ILE A 914 3.36 -21.64 24.47
C ILE A 914 4.33 -22.37 23.51
N GLN A 915 5.22 -21.64 22.82
CA GLN A 915 6.22 -22.22 21.91
C GLN A 915 7.58 -22.55 22.57
N THR A 916 7.81 -22.19 23.84
CA THR A 916 9.12 -22.40 24.50
C THR A 916 9.19 -23.58 25.48
N ASP A 917 8.05 -24.07 25.99
CA ASP A 917 8.03 -25.06 27.08
C ASP A 917 8.06 -26.53 26.62
N THR A 918 8.37 -26.81 25.35
CA THR A 918 8.48 -28.18 24.80
C THR A 918 9.91 -28.58 24.44
N SER A 919 10.81 -28.60 25.43
CA SER A 919 12.02 -29.43 25.35
C SER A 919 12.54 -29.89 26.71
N MET A 920 12.67 -31.22 26.87
CA MET A 920 13.44 -31.95 27.89
C MET A 920 13.24 -31.55 29.37
N ASP A 921 12.41 -32.30 30.11
CA ASP A 921 12.94 -33.47 30.83
C ASP A 921 11.83 -34.48 31.19
N GLY A 922 12.19 -35.71 31.61
CA GLY A 922 11.22 -36.80 31.80
C GLY A 922 11.24 -37.47 33.18
N SER A 923 10.16 -37.33 33.95
CA SER A 923 9.80 -38.26 35.03
C SER A 923 8.32 -38.18 35.40
N SER A 924 7.77 -39.25 36.00
CA SER A 924 6.34 -39.41 36.27
C SER A 924 5.94 -38.95 37.67
N GLN A 925 4.89 -38.13 37.81
CA GLN A 925 3.94 -38.26 38.93
C GLN A 925 2.61 -37.50 38.75
N GLU A 926 1.69 -37.81 39.65
CA GLU A 926 0.23 -37.72 39.58
C GLU A 926 -0.43 -36.34 39.82
N LEU A 927 -1.61 -36.16 39.19
CA LEU A 927 -2.89 -35.64 39.75
C LEU A 927 -3.09 -34.16 40.20
N ARG A 928 -4.15 -33.57 39.59
CA ARG A 928 -5.18 -32.63 40.13
C ARG A 928 -4.87 -31.12 40.23
N ILE A 929 -5.97 -30.36 40.37
CA ILE A 929 -6.15 -28.89 40.56
C ILE A 929 -6.31 -28.10 39.25
N ILE A 930 -7.36 -27.28 39.01
CA ILE A 930 -8.70 -27.11 39.64
C ILE A 930 -9.70 -26.61 38.57
N GLU A 931 -11.01 -26.79 38.77
CA GLU A 931 -12.06 -26.10 37.98
C GLU A 931 -12.39 -24.73 38.57
N GLU A 932 -12.07 -23.63 37.89
CA GLU A 932 -12.62 -22.27 38.13
C GLU A 932 -12.11 -21.33 37.00
N ALA A 933 -12.89 -20.40 36.41
CA ALA A 933 -14.33 -20.17 36.52
C ALA A 933 -14.90 -19.62 35.19
N GLN A 934 -16.11 -20.05 34.82
CA GLN A 934 -17.01 -19.28 33.96
C GLN A 934 -18.23 -18.84 34.78
N MET A 935 -18.55 -17.54 34.78
CA MET A 935 -19.94 -17.09 34.97
C MET A 935 -20.22 -15.83 34.12
N PRO A 936 -21.35 -15.75 33.42
CA PRO A 936 -21.76 -14.58 32.66
C PRO A 936 -22.54 -13.57 33.49
N VAL A 937 -22.57 -12.31 33.05
CA VAL A 937 -23.51 -11.30 33.55
C VAL A 937 -24.80 -11.35 32.71
N GLN A 938 -25.91 -11.72 33.34
CA GLN A 938 -27.27 -11.58 32.82
C GLN A 938 -28.20 -11.07 33.92
N ILE A 939 -29.35 -10.52 33.52
CA ILE A 939 -30.20 -9.66 34.34
C ILE A 939 -31.21 -10.48 35.16
N SER A 940 -31.59 -9.95 36.32
CA SER A 940 -32.53 -10.56 37.26
C SER A 940 -33.96 -10.73 36.73
N GLU A 941 -34.60 -11.84 37.08
CA GLU A 941 -35.98 -11.80 37.60
C GLU A 941 -36.27 -12.95 38.58
N ARG A 942 -37.47 -13.00 39.17
CA ARG A 942 -37.75 -13.59 40.51
C ARG A 942 -38.48 -14.95 40.48
N SER A 943 -38.52 -15.60 41.67
CA SER A 943 -39.55 -16.55 42.15
C SER A 943 -39.45 -18.01 41.62
N ILE A 944 -39.42 -19.09 42.43
CA ILE A 944 -40.31 -19.65 43.49
C ILE A 944 -41.24 -20.76 42.94
N ASP A 945 -41.29 -22.01 43.46
CA ASP A 945 -40.37 -22.72 44.38
C ASP A 945 -40.65 -24.25 44.50
N THR A 946 -39.68 -25.00 45.06
CA THR A 946 -39.73 -26.26 45.86
C THR A 946 -40.20 -27.65 45.31
N ILE A 947 -39.67 -28.71 45.98
CA ILE A 947 -40.13 -30.12 46.15
C ILE A 947 -39.72 -31.19 45.09
N ASP A 948 -38.56 -31.83 45.35
CA ASP A 948 -38.38 -33.22 45.87
C ASP A 948 -39.09 -34.44 45.22
N ARG A 949 -38.30 -35.49 44.86
CA ARG A 949 -38.30 -36.85 45.50
C ARG A 949 -37.48 -37.92 44.74
N GLU A 950 -36.60 -38.62 45.49
CA GLU A 950 -36.36 -40.10 45.52
C GLU A 950 -35.90 -40.90 44.27
N LEU A 951 -35.29 -42.10 44.35
CA LEU A 951 -34.39 -42.78 45.31
C LEU A 951 -33.81 -44.07 44.64
N THR A 952 -32.49 -44.29 44.76
CA THR A 952 -31.74 -45.58 44.90
C THR A 952 -32.02 -46.87 44.07
N GLY A 953 -30.94 -47.59 43.72
CA GLY A 953 -30.97 -49.02 43.38
C GLY A 953 -29.59 -49.71 43.18
N LEU A 954 -29.10 -50.37 44.24
CA LEU A 954 -28.25 -51.60 44.34
C LEU A 954 -27.51 -52.15 43.07
N SER A 955 -26.29 -52.73 43.02
CA SER A 955 -25.09 -52.95 43.88
C SER A 955 -24.52 -54.40 43.69
N MET A 956 -23.37 -54.57 43.00
CA MET A 956 -22.26 -55.57 43.25
C MET A 956 -22.53 -57.11 43.32
N PRO A 957 -21.52 -58.04 43.34
CA PRO A 957 -20.06 -58.01 42.99
C PRO A 957 -19.52 -59.25 42.17
N GLU A 958 -18.17 -59.39 42.08
CA GLU A 958 -17.34 -60.64 41.97
C GLU A 958 -17.39 -61.55 40.70
N ALA A 959 -16.42 -62.45 40.38
CA ALA A 959 -14.95 -62.51 40.56
C ALA A 959 -14.29 -63.73 39.80
N GLU A 960 -12.94 -63.74 39.67
CA GLU A 960 -11.98 -64.86 39.42
C GLU A 960 -12.06 -65.85 38.21
N ALA A 961 -10.91 -66.12 37.55
CA ALA A 961 -10.39 -67.45 37.11
C ALA A 961 -9.02 -67.35 36.33
N LEU A 962 -8.31 -68.47 36.08
CA LEU A 962 -6.90 -68.52 35.61
C LEU A 962 -6.55 -69.67 34.61
N GLN A 963 -5.41 -69.51 33.91
CA GLN A 963 -4.43 -70.54 33.43
C GLN A 963 -4.56 -71.30 32.08
N ALA A 964 -3.42 -71.93 31.69
CA ALA A 964 -3.08 -72.81 30.53
C ALA A 964 -2.77 -72.12 29.17
N SER A 965 -1.83 -72.57 28.30
CA SER A 965 -0.85 -73.70 28.30
C SER A 965 0.35 -73.46 27.33
N CYS A 966 1.37 -74.35 27.31
CA CYS A 966 2.63 -74.26 26.52
C CYS A 966 2.74 -75.29 25.37
N THR A 967 3.65 -75.06 24.38
CA THR A 967 4.48 -75.99 23.52
C THR A 967 5.04 -75.19 22.30
N SER A 968 6.36 -75.06 21.98
CA SER A 968 7.38 -76.01 21.44
C SER A 968 7.11 -76.54 20.01
N THR A 969 8.04 -76.66 19.03
CA THR A 969 9.51 -76.38 18.89
C THR A 969 9.94 -76.38 17.38
N ASP A 970 11.27 -76.25 17.11
CA ASP A 970 12.01 -76.74 15.90
C ASP A 970 12.01 -75.88 14.60
N ALA A 971 13.07 -75.82 13.76
CA ALA A 971 14.52 -76.15 13.90
C ALA A 971 15.36 -75.63 12.67
N ILE A 972 16.68 -75.90 12.66
CA ILE A 972 17.70 -75.71 11.57
C ILE A 972 18.19 -74.24 11.39
N ASP A 973 19.47 -73.82 11.43
CA ASP A 973 20.84 -74.37 11.62
C ASP A 973 21.82 -74.14 10.42
N THR A 974 23.12 -74.02 10.71
CA THR A 974 24.30 -73.70 9.85
C THR A 974 24.41 -72.26 9.30
N GLY A 975 25.60 -71.64 9.15
CA GLY A 975 26.90 -71.93 9.77
C GLY A 975 28.15 -71.60 8.91
N VAL A 976 29.02 -70.67 9.36
CA VAL A 976 30.42 -70.44 8.89
C VAL A 976 30.47 -69.85 7.43
N GLU A 977 31.54 -69.28 6.82
CA GLU A 977 32.97 -69.13 7.13
C GLU A 977 33.54 -67.68 7.04
N SER A 978 34.72 -67.41 6.45
CA SER A 978 35.62 -66.34 6.98
C SER A 978 36.78 -65.81 6.07
N HIS A 979 37.54 -64.83 6.60
CA HIS A 979 38.94 -64.42 6.28
C HIS A 979 39.34 -63.53 5.06
N HIS A 980 40.10 -62.45 5.34
CA HIS A 980 41.22 -61.83 4.53
C HIS A 980 40.92 -61.16 3.15
N THR A 981 41.68 -60.20 2.55
CA THR A 981 42.81 -59.29 2.95
C THR A 981 42.99 -58.08 1.96
N ASN A 982 43.85 -57.12 2.32
CA ASN A 982 44.33 -55.90 1.61
C ASN A 982 44.58 -55.89 0.07
N MET A 983 44.05 -54.83 -0.59
CA MET A 983 44.74 -53.83 -1.47
C MET A 983 45.47 -54.27 -2.81
N PRO A 984 46.09 -53.38 -3.66
CA PRO A 984 45.78 -53.15 -5.10
C PRO A 984 46.95 -53.54 -6.08
N PRO A 985 47.20 -53.02 -7.34
CA PRO A 985 46.53 -52.00 -8.20
C PRO A 985 46.52 -52.22 -9.77
N ALA A 986 46.09 -51.17 -10.52
CA ALA A 986 46.64 -50.63 -11.80
C ALA A 986 46.15 -51.04 -13.23
N ASP A 987 45.71 -50.00 -13.98
CA ASP A 987 46.08 -49.55 -15.35
C ASP A 987 45.58 -50.11 -16.72
N LEU A 988 45.75 -49.22 -17.73
CA LEU A 988 45.64 -49.30 -19.21
C LEU A 988 44.24 -49.07 -19.85
N THR A 989 44.04 -48.30 -20.94
CA THR A 989 44.92 -47.51 -21.85
C THR A 989 44.17 -46.21 -22.32
N THR A 990 44.35 -45.44 -23.43
CA THR A 990 45.05 -45.52 -24.77
C THR A 990 45.21 -44.09 -25.39
N ASP A 991 45.96 -43.96 -26.51
CA ASP A 991 46.02 -42.95 -27.62
C ASP A 991 45.61 -41.45 -27.35
N GLU A 992 46.40 -40.36 -27.53
CA GLU A 992 47.36 -39.89 -28.58
C GLU A 992 46.69 -39.48 -29.92
N VAL A 993 46.99 -38.40 -30.70
CA VAL A 993 48.11 -37.41 -30.92
C VAL A 993 47.49 -36.04 -31.40
N ALA A 994 48.09 -34.87 -31.78
CA ALA A 994 49.44 -34.28 -31.94
C ALA A 994 49.41 -32.70 -32.04
N ASN A 995 50.59 -32.03 -31.96
CA ASN A 995 51.20 -30.94 -32.79
C ASN A 995 50.39 -29.88 -33.59
N THR A 996 50.88 -28.67 -33.99
CA THR A 996 51.84 -27.59 -33.54
C THR A 996 51.77 -26.42 -34.57
N GLU A 997 52.59 -25.36 -34.44
CA GLU A 997 52.83 -24.23 -35.41
C GLU A 997 51.69 -23.19 -35.50
N ALA A 998 51.83 -21.86 -35.42
CA ALA A 998 52.95 -20.88 -35.39
C ALA A 998 53.52 -20.38 -36.73
N GLU A 999 53.16 -19.15 -37.13
CA GLU A 999 54.06 -18.18 -37.82
C GLU A 999 53.54 -16.73 -37.73
N GLN A 1000 54.31 -15.74 -38.23
CA GLN A 1000 54.05 -14.29 -38.07
C GLN A 1000 53.71 -13.54 -39.41
N PRO A 1001 54.36 -12.41 -39.80
CA PRO A 1001 53.70 -11.09 -39.81
C PRO A 1001 53.70 -10.40 -41.20
N ILE A 1002 53.27 -9.13 -41.28
CA ILE A 1002 54.04 -7.96 -41.83
C ILE A 1002 53.19 -6.66 -41.89
N ALA A 1003 53.89 -5.50 -41.92
CA ALA A 1003 53.50 -4.08 -42.02
C ALA A 1003 52.32 -3.70 -42.96
N GLY A 1004 51.76 -2.47 -42.98
CA GLY A 1004 52.07 -1.13 -42.40
C GLY A 1004 51.25 -0.06 -43.16
N VAL A 1005 51.42 1.28 -43.06
CA VAL A 1005 52.35 2.19 -42.35
C VAL A 1005 51.63 3.57 -42.13
N ASP A 1006 52.22 4.45 -41.30
CA ASP A 1006 52.03 5.93 -41.20
C ASP A 1006 50.75 6.51 -40.52
N GLY A 1007 50.83 7.58 -39.70
CA GLY A 1007 52.01 8.25 -39.10
C GLY A 1007 51.72 9.62 -38.43
N PHE A 1008 52.56 10.04 -37.46
CA PHE A 1008 52.74 11.40 -36.87
C PHE A 1008 51.57 12.04 -36.04
N ASP A 1009 51.78 12.76 -34.92
CA ASP A 1009 52.98 12.92 -34.05
C ASP A 1009 52.67 13.48 -32.63
N ALA A 1010 53.66 13.34 -31.72
CA ALA A 1010 54.08 14.19 -30.59
C ALA A 1010 53.05 14.75 -29.54
N SER A 1011 53.26 14.57 -28.22
CA SER A 1011 54.37 13.83 -27.54
C SER A 1011 54.12 13.35 -26.08
N SER A 1012 54.44 14.14 -25.05
CA SER A 1012 54.82 13.65 -23.69
C SER A 1012 54.78 14.77 -22.61
N LYS A 1013 54.94 14.57 -21.28
CA LYS A 1013 55.50 13.47 -20.44
C LYS A 1013 54.59 13.22 -19.21
N LEU A 1014 54.54 12.07 -18.49
CA LEU A 1014 55.46 10.98 -18.09
C LEU A 1014 56.26 11.17 -16.77
N ALA A 1015 55.85 10.41 -15.74
CA ALA A 1015 56.69 9.80 -14.69
C ALA A 1015 55.91 8.61 -14.07
N ASN A 1016 56.58 7.49 -13.78
CA ASN A 1016 55.95 6.21 -13.37
C ASN A 1016 56.21 5.85 -11.88
N GLY A 1017 55.38 4.97 -11.30
CA GLY A 1017 55.45 4.65 -9.85
C GLY A 1017 54.91 3.30 -9.35
N ALA A 1018 54.67 2.31 -10.22
CA ALA A 1018 54.35 0.90 -9.90
C ALA A 1018 53.06 0.58 -9.06
N CYS A 1019 52.39 -0.50 -9.45
CA CYS A 1019 51.30 -1.16 -8.73
C CYS A 1019 51.53 -2.68 -8.79
N LEU A 1020 51.11 -3.44 -7.78
CA LEU A 1020 50.74 -4.85 -7.89
C LEU A 1020 49.91 -5.30 -6.68
N SER A 1021 49.31 -6.50 -6.76
CA SER A 1021 48.01 -6.78 -6.14
C SER A 1021 47.91 -8.08 -5.31
N CYS A 1022 46.91 -8.09 -4.42
CA CYS A 1022 46.11 -9.23 -3.93
C CYS A 1022 46.77 -10.56 -3.45
N GLY A 1023 46.32 -11.06 -2.28
CA GLY A 1023 46.20 -12.52 -2.09
C GLY A 1023 46.23 -13.07 -0.66
N SER A 1024 45.09 -13.63 -0.22
CA SER A 1024 44.92 -14.67 0.82
C SER A 1024 45.32 -14.42 2.30
N THR A 1025 44.60 -15.13 3.18
CA THR A 1025 44.75 -15.23 4.63
C THR A 1025 45.76 -16.30 5.06
N PRO A 1026 46.17 -16.30 6.34
CA PRO A 1026 46.08 -17.55 7.10
C PRO A 1026 45.53 -17.40 8.52
N SER A 1027 45.04 -18.51 9.08
CA SER A 1027 44.59 -18.65 10.47
C SER A 1027 45.50 -19.60 11.27
N TRP A 1028 45.59 -19.33 12.58
CA TRP A 1028 45.86 -20.24 13.70
C TRP A 1028 46.65 -21.55 13.50
N ASN A 1029 47.85 -21.58 14.10
CA ASN A 1029 48.39 -22.68 14.92
C ASN A 1029 49.56 -22.11 15.77
N GLY A 1030 49.75 -22.39 17.06
CA GLY A 1030 48.94 -23.13 18.04
C GLY A 1030 49.78 -24.11 18.88
N PHE A 1031 50.13 -23.80 20.15
CA PHE A 1031 50.74 -24.81 21.05
C PHE A 1031 50.57 -24.54 22.57
N LYS A 1032 49.69 -25.34 23.19
CA LYS A 1032 49.62 -25.78 24.60
C LYS A 1032 49.40 -24.76 25.75
N VAL A 1033 49.07 -25.33 26.91
CA VAL A 1033 48.29 -24.80 28.06
C VAL A 1033 48.94 -25.30 29.38
N ASN A 1034 48.35 -24.91 30.53
CA ASN A 1034 48.60 -25.29 31.94
C ASN A 1034 49.45 -24.27 32.73
N ASP A 1035 49.11 -23.85 33.96
CA ASP A 1035 47.89 -24.08 34.76
C ASP A 1035 47.66 -22.94 35.78
N SER A 1036 46.39 -22.68 36.14
CA SER A 1036 45.90 -22.06 37.39
C SER A 1036 46.39 -20.65 37.83
N VAL A 1037 45.44 -19.77 38.20
CA VAL A 1037 45.30 -19.07 39.51
C VAL A 1037 44.22 -17.96 39.41
N ILE A 1038 43.67 -17.56 40.56
CA ILE A 1038 42.47 -16.74 40.77
C ILE A 1038 42.84 -15.28 41.19
N LEU A 1039 41.92 -14.32 41.00
CA LEU A 1039 41.97 -12.90 41.43
C LEU A 1039 43.00 -12.02 40.68
N SER A 1040 42.90 -10.68 40.61
CA SER A 1040 41.97 -9.72 41.27
C SER A 1040 41.63 -8.52 40.36
N TYR A 1041 40.60 -7.75 40.72
CA TYR A 1041 40.20 -6.49 40.08
C TYR A 1041 40.03 -5.42 41.17
N HIS A 1042 40.89 -4.39 41.26
CA HIS A 1042 40.69 -3.31 42.25
C HIS A 1042 41.40 -1.97 41.94
N GLN A 1043 40.58 -0.97 41.57
CA GLN A 1043 40.55 0.43 42.04
C GLN A 1043 41.78 1.39 42.08
N THR A 1044 41.41 2.67 42.16
CA THR A 1044 42.20 3.90 42.43
C THR A 1044 42.96 4.49 41.23
N GLY A 1045 43.02 5.83 41.07
CA GLY A 1045 42.36 6.89 41.85
C GLY A 1045 42.38 8.24 41.13
N GLY A 1046 41.44 9.13 41.46
CA GLY A 1046 41.32 10.45 40.83
C GLY A 1046 42.31 11.49 41.37
N ARG A 1047 42.48 12.60 40.63
CA ARG A 1047 43.11 13.83 41.12
C ARG A 1047 42.17 15.01 40.89
N ALA A 1048 42.12 15.92 41.86
CA ALA A 1048 41.24 17.08 41.85
C ALA A 1048 41.85 18.27 41.10
N TRP A 1049 40.99 19.19 40.65
CA TRP A 1049 41.40 20.53 40.23
C TRP A 1049 41.55 21.41 41.48
N VAL A 1050 42.65 22.17 41.55
CA VAL A 1050 42.86 23.18 42.59
C VAL A 1050 42.33 24.51 42.06
N ILE A 1051 41.47 25.17 42.84
CA ILE A 1051 40.99 26.54 42.56
C ILE A 1051 41.76 27.51 43.45
N ASP A 1052 42.26 28.59 42.88
CA ASP A 1052 42.96 29.65 43.60
C ASP A 1052 41.96 30.49 44.43
N PRO A 1053 42.10 30.57 45.78
CA PRO A 1053 41.17 31.34 46.62
C PRO A 1053 41.21 32.86 46.40
N THR A 1054 42.20 33.40 45.69
CA THR A 1054 42.35 34.86 45.51
C THR A 1054 41.34 35.48 44.54
N GLN A 1055 40.60 34.69 43.77
CA GLN A 1055 39.70 35.21 42.72
C GLN A 1055 38.28 35.60 43.18
N TYR A 1056 37.86 35.28 44.42
CA TYR A 1056 36.47 35.50 44.87
C TYR A 1056 36.35 36.09 46.29
N PRO A 1057 36.51 37.42 46.47
CA PRO A 1057 36.46 38.07 47.79
C PRO A 1057 35.06 38.15 48.43
N GLU A 1058 33.98 37.99 47.67
CA GLU A 1058 32.64 38.44 48.08
C GLU A 1058 31.72 37.36 48.69
N LEU A 1059 32.14 36.09 48.71
CA LEU A 1059 31.36 35.01 49.32
C LEU A 1059 31.63 34.89 50.83
N GLY A 1060 30.95 35.77 51.58
CA GLY A 1060 30.93 35.75 53.05
C GLY A 1060 30.41 34.43 53.64
N ALA A 1061 30.88 34.10 54.84
CA ALA A 1061 30.72 32.77 55.43
C ALA A 1061 29.25 32.38 55.73
N GLN A 1062 28.87 31.18 55.27
CA GLN A 1062 27.68 30.43 55.68
C GLN A 1062 28.11 29.19 56.49
N PRO A 1063 27.35 28.76 57.51
CA PRO A 1063 27.72 27.61 58.35
C PRO A 1063 27.58 26.28 57.59
N ARG A 1064 28.40 25.30 57.95
CA ARG A 1064 28.30 23.93 57.39
C ARG A 1064 27.10 23.20 58.03
N PRO A 1065 26.30 22.43 57.27
CA PRO A 1065 25.22 21.63 57.84
C PRO A 1065 25.78 20.48 58.70
N ASN A 1066 25.05 20.13 59.77
CA ASN A 1066 25.36 18.96 60.58
C ASN A 1066 24.99 17.68 59.83
N LEU A 1067 25.94 16.74 59.74
CA LEU A 1067 25.73 15.42 59.14
C LEU A 1067 25.62 14.34 60.22
N VAL A 1068 24.70 13.40 60.01
CA VAL A 1068 24.39 12.29 60.92
C VAL A 1068 24.66 10.95 60.21
N PRO A 1069 25.32 9.97 60.85
CA PRO A 1069 25.62 8.69 60.23
C PRO A 1069 24.43 7.73 60.33
N VAL A 1070 23.88 7.31 59.18
CA VAL A 1070 22.84 6.28 59.06
C VAL A 1070 23.47 5.02 58.47
N ARG A 1071 23.17 3.84 59.02
CA ARG A 1071 23.67 2.55 58.49
C ARG A 1071 22.72 1.98 57.45
N CYS A 1072 23.21 1.77 56.24
CA CYS A 1072 22.47 1.07 55.18
C CYS A 1072 22.25 -0.40 55.55
N ALA A 1073 20.99 -0.84 55.65
CA ALA A 1073 20.63 -2.20 56.06
C ALA A 1073 21.19 -3.30 55.14
N TYR A 1074 21.32 -3.02 53.83
CA TYR A 1074 21.83 -3.98 52.85
C TYR A 1074 23.37 -4.08 52.78
N THR A 1075 24.11 -3.09 53.28
CA THR A 1075 25.59 -3.05 53.14
C THR A 1075 26.35 -2.92 54.46
N GLY A 1076 25.65 -2.64 55.57
CA GLY A 1076 26.21 -2.42 56.90
C GLY A 1076 27.06 -1.15 57.06
N LYS A 1077 27.31 -0.40 55.98
CA LYS A 1077 28.14 0.81 55.98
C LYS A 1077 27.34 2.00 56.51
N ALA A 1078 28.04 2.91 57.20
CA ALA A 1078 27.50 4.16 57.69
C ALA A 1078 27.75 5.28 56.66
N GLU A 1079 26.68 5.89 56.17
CA GLU A 1079 26.70 7.02 55.25
C GLU A 1079 26.13 8.26 55.94
N TRP A 1080 26.62 9.45 55.58
CA TRP A 1080 26.45 10.68 56.36
C TRP A 1080 25.49 11.64 55.66
N TYR A 1081 24.31 11.86 56.24
CA TYR A 1081 23.23 12.68 55.65
C TYR A 1081 22.95 13.93 56.49
N PRO A 1082 22.44 15.02 55.91
CA PRO A 1082 21.90 16.15 56.68
C PRO A 1082 20.83 15.69 57.67
N THR A 1083 20.77 16.30 58.86
CA THR A 1083 19.78 16.00 59.92
C THR A 1083 18.35 15.87 59.40
N ASP A 1084 17.99 16.79 58.51
CA ASP A 1084 16.69 17.04 57.90
C ASP A 1084 16.32 16.00 56.82
N TRP A 1085 17.26 15.13 56.42
CA TRP A 1085 17.00 13.99 55.52
C TRP A 1085 16.81 12.66 56.26
N VAL A 1086 17.13 12.60 57.56
CA VAL A 1086 17.14 11.33 58.33
C VAL A 1086 15.74 10.72 58.47
N GLN A 1087 14.68 11.54 58.53
CA GLN A 1087 13.28 11.06 58.61
C GLN A 1087 12.76 10.35 57.32
N LEU A 1088 13.55 10.34 56.25
CA LEU A 1088 13.24 9.63 54.99
C LEU A 1088 14.15 8.42 54.74
N ALA A 1089 15.02 8.07 55.69
CA ALA A 1089 16.07 7.05 55.54
C ALA A 1089 16.03 5.93 56.60
N THR A 1090 14.97 5.88 57.42
CA THR A 1090 14.68 4.83 58.41
C THR A 1090 13.25 4.33 58.26
#